data_AF-A0A9D2XQE5-F1
#
_entry.id   AF-A0A9D2XQE5-F1
#
_cell.length_a   1.000
_cell.length_b   1.000
_cell.length_c   1.000
_cell.angle_alpha   90.00
_cell.angle_beta   90.00
_cell.angle_gamma   90.00
#
_symmetry.space_group_name_H-M   'P 1'
#
loop_
_entity.id
_entity.type
_entity.pdbx_description
1 polymer ?
#
loop_
_entity_poly.entity_id
_entity_poly.type
_entity_poly.pdbx_seq_one_letter_code
_entity_poly.pdbx_strand_id
1 'polypeptide(L)'
;MDQLLVVTFVAVVLCFVGNVDSSAYDKIVSHSRIRAKKEGPNVCALQQVQGTKKKYFSTCRNWYKKSICGKQALIVYECCPGYMKLEGMRGCPAVAPIDHVYGTLGVLKATTTQTYSDMSKLRAEIEGEGSFTLFAPSNDAWEELDPTLRSGLESNVNIELKNSLHYHMVNHRLMTKDMKNDMTVTSMYNNLGIYINHYPNGVLTVNCARLIHANQVATNGVVHVIDRVISSVGNTIRDFLENTDDLSSFADAALAAEVMDKLGKPGHYTLFAPTNSAFDKLKPGFMESITENQEVIKALVNNHLLNSVQCAEAIMAGTVYETAEGSTIEIGCDGDSLTVNGIKMVLKKDIVTSNGVVHLIDRVIMPDSAKEVWELMDDSQSTFSDLVSEMGLSASLGSKTEYTLLAPLNAAFTEEVMSQDETLLKLILENHMLKTKITLNELYSGQMLETLSGKMLRVFIYRTAVCIENACMVRGSKEGSNGALHLMRSLIQPADKTMFELLVDDGRFKVFLSLMETAGLDELLKQKGSYTVFAPTDDAFEALTKKDIALLKGDLNALRTILLYHFSDWILINGGLERGVTNLLTSLQGNNLQVKSVNNSIYINSVEVPEGDRMATNGVVHVVKNVLYPAELPVGRQDLLAVLTKLIKYIQIKFVSGYSYVEIPLSFFSKYDFLLTLIVPQSTKMIRVVEQPSVTTFTKIVEGQPTITKVTEVIETEPSVSRVVVAGESTRTKVTRVIEGQPSPKKVTRVIDRKPTITKVTRVISGASTDGEREMSTETGVSKSTVIEPQIIKGPDFSKFTNFRDNPALVNEESERITKLIQAGRGGFAAANRVPAGMRRARLVRRHHKPTE
;
A
#
# COMPACT_ATOMS: atom_id res chain seq x y z
N MET A 1 -53.95 -45.16 32.95
CA MET A 1 -53.07 -45.47 31.80
C MET A 1 -52.14 -44.29 31.51
N ASP A 2 -51.44 -43.76 32.53
CA ASP A 2 -51.07 -42.32 32.56
C ASP A 2 -49.66 -42.04 33.10
N GLN A 3 -48.63 -42.74 32.60
CA GLN A 3 -47.23 -42.44 32.94
C GLN A 3 -46.28 -42.31 31.73
N LEU A 4 -46.67 -42.76 30.53
CA LEU A 4 -45.79 -42.76 29.36
C LEU A 4 -45.64 -41.38 28.68
N LEU A 5 -46.50 -40.40 29.02
CA LEU A 5 -46.61 -39.10 28.35
C LEU A 5 -45.79 -37.97 29.01
N VAL A 6 -45.32 -38.16 30.25
CA VAL A 6 -44.52 -37.15 30.98
C VAL A 6 -43.03 -37.25 30.60
N VAL A 7 -42.51 -38.48 30.45
CA VAL A 7 -41.09 -38.74 30.19
C VAL A 7 -40.64 -38.20 28.83
N THR A 8 -41.48 -38.31 27.80
CA THR A 8 -41.19 -37.80 26.45
C THR A 8 -41.17 -36.27 26.37
N PHE A 9 -41.92 -35.57 27.22
CA PHE A 9 -41.92 -34.10 27.20
C PHE A 9 -40.63 -33.51 27.78
N VAL A 10 -40.08 -34.11 28.84
CA VAL A 10 -38.79 -33.72 29.43
C VAL A 10 -37.64 -33.94 28.44
N ALA A 11 -37.64 -35.08 27.74
CA ALA A 11 -36.60 -35.39 26.74
C ALA A 11 -36.58 -34.41 25.55
N VAL A 12 -37.75 -33.98 25.06
CA VAL A 12 -37.83 -33.06 23.89
C VAL A 12 -37.45 -31.62 24.27
N VAL A 13 -37.73 -31.17 25.49
CA VAL A 13 -37.32 -29.82 25.96
C VAL A 13 -35.78 -29.69 26.01
N LEU A 14 -35.06 -30.76 26.37
CA LEU A 14 -33.59 -30.78 26.37
C LEU A 14 -32.97 -30.66 24.98
N CYS A 15 -33.68 -31.04 23.92
CA CYS A 15 -33.21 -30.88 22.52
C CYS A 15 -33.47 -29.49 21.90
N PHE A 16 -34.13 -28.59 22.63
CA PHE A 16 -34.34 -27.18 22.22
C PHE A 16 -33.68 -26.16 23.15
N VAL A 17 -32.73 -26.59 24.00
CA VAL A 17 -31.71 -25.67 24.51
C VAL A 17 -30.95 -25.14 23.29
N GLY A 18 -30.94 -23.80 23.12
CA GLY A 18 -30.65 -23.18 21.84
C GLY A 18 -29.21 -23.29 21.36
N ASN A 19 -28.89 -22.61 20.25
CA ASN A 19 -27.51 -22.35 19.85
C ASN A 19 -26.78 -21.65 21.00
N VAL A 20 -25.95 -22.39 21.73
CA VAL A 20 -25.08 -21.82 22.76
C VAL A 20 -23.99 -21.04 22.03
N ASP A 21 -24.04 -19.72 22.14
CA ASP A 21 -23.03 -18.84 21.57
C ASP A 21 -21.66 -19.12 22.22
N SER A 22 -20.88 -19.92 21.51
CA SER A 22 -19.55 -20.37 21.91
C SER A 22 -18.52 -19.28 21.62
N SER A 23 -17.64 -19.01 22.59
CA SER A 23 -16.51 -18.09 22.39
C SER A 23 -15.56 -18.63 21.30
N ALA A 24 -14.66 -17.79 20.78
CA ALA A 24 -13.64 -18.32 19.87
C ALA A 24 -12.67 -19.27 20.62
N TYR A 25 -12.45 -19.06 21.92
CA TYR A 25 -11.75 -20.00 22.79
C TYR A 25 -12.45 -21.38 22.81
N ASP A 26 -13.76 -21.45 23.07
CA ASP A 26 -14.53 -22.71 23.05
C ASP A 26 -14.47 -23.40 21.68
N LYS A 27 -14.56 -22.61 20.60
CA LYS A 27 -14.41 -23.10 19.21
C LYS A 27 -13.01 -23.68 18.98
N ILE A 28 -11.95 -23.06 19.51
CA ILE A 28 -10.57 -23.57 19.43
C ILE A 28 -10.37 -24.84 20.28
N VAL A 29 -10.87 -24.88 21.51
CA VAL A 29 -10.84 -26.07 22.36
C VAL A 29 -11.60 -27.23 21.69
N SER A 30 -12.73 -26.97 21.04
CA SER A 30 -13.46 -28.01 20.28
C SER A 30 -12.67 -28.53 19.07
N HIS A 31 -12.00 -27.67 18.29
CA HIS A 31 -11.10 -28.09 17.21
C HIS A 31 -9.89 -28.88 17.71
N SER A 32 -9.30 -28.46 18.83
CA SER A 32 -8.19 -29.15 19.51
C SER A 32 -8.62 -30.56 19.98
N ARG A 33 -9.82 -30.69 20.54
CA ARG A 33 -10.44 -31.96 20.95
C ARG A 33 -10.77 -32.89 19.78
N ILE A 34 -11.26 -32.35 18.66
CA ILE A 34 -11.56 -33.13 17.44
C ILE A 34 -10.30 -33.82 16.91
N ARG A 35 -9.12 -33.20 17.04
CA ARG A 35 -7.82 -33.75 16.61
C ARG A 35 -7.29 -34.83 17.54
N ALA A 36 -7.34 -34.56 18.85
CA ALA A 36 -6.93 -35.51 19.87
C ALA A 36 -7.93 -36.66 20.09
N LYS A 37 -9.03 -36.73 19.31
CA LYS A 37 -10.02 -37.82 19.32
C LYS A 37 -9.40 -39.22 19.19
N LYS A 38 -8.25 -39.37 18.52
CA LYS A 38 -7.51 -40.64 18.46
C LYS A 38 -6.89 -41.03 19.80
N GLU A 39 -6.47 -40.06 20.61
CA GLU A 39 -5.80 -40.29 21.89
C GLU A 39 -6.75 -40.61 23.03
N GLY A 40 -8.02 -40.20 22.93
CA GLY A 40 -9.10 -40.71 23.76
C GLY A 40 -10.24 -39.71 23.96
N PRO A 41 -11.22 -40.04 24.83
CA PRO A 41 -12.25 -39.09 25.24
C PRO A 41 -11.63 -37.87 25.92
N ASN A 42 -12.16 -36.69 25.60
CA ASN A 42 -11.85 -35.39 26.21
C ASN A 42 -10.35 -35.01 26.27
N VAL A 43 -9.51 -35.60 25.43
CA VAL A 43 -8.12 -35.15 25.20
C VAL A 43 -8.15 -33.95 24.24
N CYS A 44 -7.23 -33.00 24.41
CA CYS A 44 -7.00 -31.85 23.56
C CYS A 44 -5.58 -31.89 22.97
N ALA A 45 -5.41 -31.46 21.71
CA ALA A 45 -4.14 -31.34 21.02
C ALA A 45 -3.60 -29.90 21.10
N LEU A 46 -2.49 -29.72 21.82
CA LEU A 46 -1.77 -28.47 21.97
C LEU A 46 -0.50 -28.46 21.11
N GLN A 47 -0.05 -27.27 20.73
CA GLN A 47 1.24 -27.01 20.09
C GLN A 47 2.16 -26.36 21.14
N GLN A 48 3.19 -27.10 21.57
CA GLN A 48 4.26 -26.59 22.44
C GLN A 48 5.41 -26.05 21.59
N VAL A 49 5.93 -24.87 21.93
CA VAL A 49 7.06 -24.26 21.23
C VAL A 49 8.35 -24.97 21.65
N GLN A 50 9.15 -25.44 20.69
CA GLN A 50 10.40 -26.13 20.99
C GLN A 50 11.37 -25.21 21.75
N GLY A 51 11.84 -25.69 22.90
CA GLY A 51 12.74 -24.95 23.79
C GLY A 51 12.04 -24.16 24.90
N THR A 52 10.71 -24.10 24.95
CA THR A 52 9.97 -23.36 26.00
C THR A 52 8.85 -24.20 26.64
N LYS A 53 8.31 -23.72 27.78
CA LYS A 53 7.12 -24.31 28.42
C LYS A 53 5.80 -23.96 27.68
N LYS A 54 5.82 -23.01 26.73
CA LYS A 54 4.60 -22.38 26.17
C LYS A 54 3.81 -23.30 25.26
N LYS A 55 2.51 -23.40 25.53
CA LYS A 55 1.54 -24.27 24.84
C LYS A 55 0.35 -23.46 24.34
N TYR A 56 -0.06 -23.70 23.10
CA TYR A 56 -1.20 -23.08 22.44
C TYR A 56 -2.17 -24.15 21.93
N PHE A 57 -3.48 -23.96 22.09
CA PHE A 57 -4.46 -24.91 21.55
C PHE A 57 -4.41 -24.92 20.01
N SER A 58 -4.30 -26.12 19.41
CA SER A 58 -4.12 -26.21 17.96
C SER A 58 -5.40 -25.85 17.20
N THR A 59 -5.31 -24.85 16.32
CA THR A 59 -6.45 -24.38 15.49
C THR A 59 -6.42 -24.97 14.08
N CYS A 60 -7.54 -24.95 13.35
CA CYS A 60 -7.64 -25.39 11.95
C CYS A 60 -6.56 -24.75 11.05
N ARG A 61 -6.19 -23.49 11.32
CA ARG A 61 -5.16 -22.75 10.57
C ARG A 61 -3.73 -23.02 11.09
N ASN A 62 -3.52 -23.16 12.40
CA ASN A 62 -2.18 -23.17 13.01
C ASN A 62 -1.46 -24.54 12.95
N TRP A 63 -2.20 -25.65 12.80
CA TRP A 63 -1.62 -27.00 12.74
C TRP A 63 -0.66 -27.21 11.57
N TYR A 64 -0.97 -26.62 10.42
CA TYR A 64 -0.14 -26.76 9.21
C TYR A 64 1.11 -25.86 9.23
N LYS A 65 1.17 -24.85 10.13
CA LYS A 65 2.30 -23.91 10.15
C LYS A 65 3.63 -24.55 10.57
N LYS A 66 3.61 -25.67 11.29
CA LYS A 66 4.78 -26.41 11.85
C LYS A 66 5.70 -25.61 12.79
N SER A 67 5.63 -24.29 12.81
CA SER A 67 6.33 -23.39 13.72
C SER A 67 5.39 -22.37 14.37
N ILE A 68 5.85 -21.80 15.48
CA ILE A 68 5.28 -20.65 16.20
C ILE A 68 6.49 -19.78 16.57
N CYS A 69 6.43 -18.48 16.28
CA CYS A 69 7.55 -17.55 16.52
C CYS A 69 8.91 -18.11 16.02
N GLY A 70 8.99 -18.50 14.75
CA GLY A 70 10.21 -19.07 14.13
C GLY A 70 10.62 -20.48 14.61
N LYS A 71 10.25 -20.91 15.83
CA LYS A 71 10.66 -22.21 16.41
C LYS A 71 9.68 -23.32 16.04
N GLN A 72 10.16 -24.56 15.95
CA GLN A 72 9.31 -25.72 15.65
C GLN A 72 8.23 -25.91 16.74
N ALA A 73 7.01 -26.25 16.32
CA ALA A 73 5.89 -26.52 17.21
C ALA A 73 5.67 -28.04 17.34
N LEU A 74 5.95 -28.59 18.52
CA LEU A 74 5.71 -29.99 18.85
C LEU A 74 4.26 -30.20 19.29
N ILE A 75 3.65 -31.33 18.93
CA ILE A 75 2.26 -31.64 19.30
C ILE A 75 2.25 -32.40 20.62
N VAL A 76 1.50 -31.89 21.60
CA VAL A 76 1.36 -32.45 22.95
C VAL A 76 -0.12 -32.72 23.23
N TYR A 77 -0.42 -33.81 23.96
CA TYR A 77 -1.77 -34.27 24.23
C TYR A 77 -2.08 -34.26 25.72
N GLU A 78 -2.98 -33.37 26.13
CA GLU A 78 -3.37 -33.13 27.52
C GLU A 78 -4.89 -33.23 27.67
N CYS A 79 -5.43 -33.24 28.88
CA CYS A 79 -6.88 -33.18 29.05
C CYS A 79 -7.41 -31.82 28.62
N CYS A 80 -8.56 -31.81 27.95
CA CYS A 80 -9.28 -30.56 27.73
C CYS A 80 -9.69 -29.94 29.08
N PRO A 81 -9.83 -28.61 29.17
CA PRO A 81 -10.31 -27.94 30.38
C PRO A 81 -11.59 -28.60 30.93
N GLY A 82 -11.63 -28.87 32.24
CA GLY A 82 -12.75 -29.54 32.92
C GLY A 82 -12.72 -31.08 32.94
N TYR A 83 -11.66 -31.73 32.44
CA TYR A 83 -11.55 -33.20 32.39
C TYR A 83 -10.23 -33.72 32.96
N MET A 84 -10.22 -34.97 33.43
CA MET A 84 -9.06 -35.62 34.04
C MET A 84 -8.87 -37.07 33.57
N LYS A 85 -7.63 -37.57 33.69
CA LYS A 85 -7.29 -38.98 33.45
C LYS A 85 -7.78 -39.85 34.62
N LEU A 86 -8.14 -41.09 34.33
CA LEU A 86 -8.29 -42.16 35.32
C LEU A 86 -7.22 -43.22 35.08
N GLU A 87 -6.74 -43.85 36.14
CA GLU A 87 -5.72 -44.90 36.04
C GLU A 87 -6.22 -46.09 35.21
N GLY A 88 -5.34 -46.69 34.41
CA GLY A 88 -5.67 -47.76 33.46
C GLY A 88 -6.55 -47.35 32.26
N MET A 89 -7.11 -46.14 32.22
CA MET A 89 -8.03 -45.70 31.16
C MET A 89 -7.35 -44.83 30.10
N ARG A 90 -7.77 -44.99 28.83
CA ARG A 90 -7.28 -44.16 27.71
C ARG A 90 -7.94 -42.76 27.73
N GLY A 91 -7.12 -41.74 27.50
CA GLY A 91 -7.57 -40.35 27.41
C GLY A 91 -7.93 -39.74 28.76
N CYS A 92 -8.97 -38.90 28.79
CA CYS A 92 -9.43 -38.18 29.97
C CYS A 92 -10.94 -38.45 30.18
N PRO A 93 -11.32 -39.66 30.60
CA PRO A 93 -12.72 -40.10 30.64
C PRO A 93 -13.56 -39.42 31.73
N ALA A 94 -12.93 -38.95 32.82
CA ALA A 94 -13.61 -38.30 33.93
C ALA A 94 -13.75 -36.79 33.70
N VAL A 95 -14.87 -36.23 34.17
CA VAL A 95 -15.03 -34.79 34.40
C VAL A 95 -14.33 -34.45 35.72
N ALA A 96 -13.68 -33.30 35.80
CA ALA A 96 -13.10 -32.81 37.05
C ALA A 96 -14.20 -32.55 38.10
N PRO A 97 -13.98 -32.82 39.39
CA PRO A 97 -14.96 -32.52 40.43
C PRO A 97 -15.19 -31.01 40.52
N ILE A 98 -16.45 -30.60 40.74
CA ILE A 98 -16.81 -29.22 41.02
C ILE A 98 -16.60 -28.98 42.51
N ASP A 99 -15.82 -27.96 42.85
CA ASP A 99 -15.50 -27.57 44.23
C ASP A 99 -15.66 -26.05 44.38
N HIS A 100 -15.50 -25.48 45.57
CA HIS A 100 -15.39 -24.02 45.72
C HIS A 100 -14.11 -23.49 45.05
N VAL A 101 -14.04 -22.17 44.82
CA VAL A 101 -12.93 -21.54 44.08
C VAL A 101 -11.55 -21.91 44.67
N TYR A 102 -11.41 -21.96 46.00
CA TYR A 102 -10.17 -22.42 46.64
C TYR A 102 -9.77 -23.87 46.30
N GLY A 103 -10.70 -24.83 46.33
CA GLY A 103 -10.42 -26.23 46.02
C GLY A 103 -10.15 -26.45 44.53
N THR A 104 -10.86 -25.69 43.69
CA THR A 104 -10.70 -25.66 42.23
C THR A 104 -9.26 -25.28 41.82
N LEU A 105 -8.55 -24.43 42.58
CA LEU A 105 -7.13 -24.14 42.35
C LEU A 105 -6.26 -25.41 42.41
N GLY A 106 -6.51 -26.29 43.36
CA GLY A 106 -5.80 -27.56 43.52
C GLY A 106 -6.10 -28.54 42.37
N VAL A 107 -7.37 -28.62 41.94
CA VAL A 107 -7.81 -29.40 40.76
C VAL A 107 -7.06 -28.97 39.49
N LEU A 108 -6.78 -27.66 39.37
CA LEU A 108 -6.06 -27.05 38.24
C LEU A 108 -4.53 -26.99 38.43
N LYS A 109 -4.01 -27.50 39.54
CA LYS A 109 -2.60 -27.46 39.93
C LYS A 109 -2.01 -26.05 40.06
N ALA A 110 -2.84 -25.04 40.27
CA ALA A 110 -2.42 -23.68 40.64
C ALA A 110 -2.08 -23.61 42.14
N THR A 111 -1.25 -24.56 42.61
CA THR A 111 -0.99 -24.80 44.03
C THR A 111 -0.28 -23.65 44.72
N THR A 112 0.55 -22.89 43.99
CA THR A 112 1.19 -21.68 44.54
C THR A 112 0.13 -20.61 44.85
N THR A 113 -0.79 -20.34 43.92
CA THR A 113 -1.95 -19.44 44.11
C THR A 113 -2.89 -19.93 45.21
N GLN A 114 -3.10 -21.25 45.33
CA GLN A 114 -3.86 -21.86 46.43
C GLN A 114 -3.19 -21.61 47.79
N THR A 115 -1.88 -21.82 47.89
CA THR A 115 -1.09 -21.62 49.12
C THR A 115 -1.10 -20.15 49.54
N TYR A 116 -0.89 -19.24 48.61
CA TYR A 116 -0.98 -17.80 48.87
C TYR A 116 -2.38 -17.33 49.25
N SER A 117 -3.44 -17.97 48.74
CA SER A 117 -4.83 -17.68 49.15
C SER A 117 -5.11 -18.11 50.60
N ASP A 118 -4.47 -19.17 51.07
CA ASP A 118 -4.50 -19.61 52.48
C ASP A 118 -3.72 -18.62 53.38
N MET A 119 -2.45 -18.35 53.03
CA MET A 119 -1.55 -17.45 53.77
C MET A 119 -2.07 -16.01 53.89
N SER A 120 -2.75 -15.49 52.86
CA SER A 120 -3.34 -14.14 52.85
C SER A 120 -4.71 -14.03 53.52
N LYS A 121 -5.24 -15.14 54.07
CA LYS A 121 -6.61 -15.26 54.62
C LYS A 121 -7.73 -15.00 53.62
N LEU A 122 -7.42 -14.94 52.31
CA LEU A 122 -8.42 -14.89 51.23
C LEU A 122 -9.29 -16.16 51.21
N ARG A 123 -8.71 -17.32 51.57
CA ARG A 123 -9.37 -18.63 51.54
C ARG A 123 -10.80 -18.63 52.06
N ALA A 124 -11.07 -18.11 53.26
CA ALA A 124 -12.40 -18.15 53.87
C ALA A 124 -13.48 -17.41 53.05
N GLU A 125 -13.07 -16.44 52.23
CA GLU A 125 -13.95 -15.70 51.30
C GLU A 125 -14.27 -16.54 50.06
N ILE A 126 -13.25 -17.18 49.46
CA ILE A 126 -13.39 -18.02 48.25
C ILE A 126 -13.78 -19.49 48.53
N GLU A 127 -13.89 -19.89 49.79
CA GLU A 127 -14.63 -21.08 50.24
C GLU A 127 -16.10 -20.75 50.60
N GLY A 128 -16.41 -19.47 50.88
CA GLY A 128 -17.70 -19.00 51.37
C GLY A 128 -18.76 -18.70 50.30
N GLU A 129 -19.87 -18.10 50.75
CA GLU A 129 -20.96 -17.65 49.88
C GLU A 129 -20.52 -16.52 48.95
N GLY A 130 -20.85 -16.62 47.67
CA GLY A 130 -20.52 -15.62 46.67
C GLY A 130 -20.63 -16.13 45.24
N SER A 131 -20.15 -15.30 44.31
CA SER A 131 -20.04 -15.61 42.89
C SER A 131 -18.78 -14.95 42.38
N PHE A 132 -17.67 -15.69 42.27
CA PHE A 132 -16.36 -15.11 41.99
C PHE A 132 -15.85 -15.49 40.59
N THR A 133 -15.01 -14.65 40.02
CA THR A 133 -14.02 -15.06 39.00
C THR A 133 -12.63 -14.87 39.58
N LEU A 134 -11.80 -15.90 39.52
CA LEU A 134 -10.38 -15.81 39.90
C LEU A 134 -9.49 -16.11 38.69
N PHE A 135 -8.72 -15.12 38.26
CA PHE A 135 -7.66 -15.24 37.26
C PHE A 135 -6.39 -15.76 37.92
N ALA A 136 -6.37 -17.05 38.28
CA ALA A 136 -5.28 -17.66 39.03
C ALA A 136 -3.96 -17.71 38.22
N PRO A 137 -2.85 -17.13 38.68
CA PRO A 137 -1.56 -17.38 38.05
C PRO A 137 -1.19 -18.86 38.20
N SER A 138 -0.57 -19.42 37.15
CA SER A 138 0.04 -20.75 37.20
C SER A 138 1.24 -20.80 38.16
N ASN A 139 1.73 -22.00 38.50
CA ASN A 139 2.95 -22.12 39.30
C ASN A 139 4.17 -21.53 38.56
N ASP A 140 4.28 -21.80 37.24
CA ASP A 140 5.29 -21.20 36.36
C ASP A 140 5.26 -19.66 36.44
N ALA A 141 4.06 -19.05 36.44
CA ALA A 141 3.88 -17.59 36.53
C ALA A 141 4.41 -16.97 37.83
N TRP A 142 4.43 -17.72 38.94
CA TRP A 142 5.02 -17.30 40.21
C TRP A 142 6.53 -17.61 40.30
N GLU A 143 7.01 -18.61 39.56
CA GLU A 143 8.45 -18.87 39.39
C GLU A 143 9.13 -17.82 38.49
N GLU A 144 8.42 -17.32 37.47
CA GLU A 144 8.87 -16.29 36.53
C GLU A 144 8.61 -14.84 37.04
N LEU A 145 8.03 -14.67 38.23
CA LEU A 145 7.87 -13.35 38.87
C LEU A 145 9.22 -12.82 39.38
N ASP A 146 9.44 -11.51 39.27
CA ASP A 146 10.64 -10.87 39.81
C ASP A 146 10.87 -11.23 41.30
N PRO A 147 12.06 -11.70 41.70
CA PRO A 147 12.33 -12.15 43.06
C PRO A 147 12.11 -11.07 44.13
N THR A 148 12.35 -9.79 43.81
CA THR A 148 12.16 -8.66 44.73
C THR A 148 10.68 -8.41 44.96
N LEU A 149 9.90 -8.35 43.88
CA LEU A 149 8.44 -8.21 43.93
C LEU A 149 7.78 -9.40 44.63
N ARG A 150 8.22 -10.62 44.32
CA ARG A 150 7.75 -11.85 44.98
C ARG A 150 8.05 -11.83 46.47
N SER A 151 9.29 -11.52 46.87
CA SER A 151 9.67 -11.39 48.28
C SER A 151 8.90 -10.27 48.99
N GLY A 152 8.55 -9.19 48.30
CA GLY A 152 7.69 -8.12 48.81
C GLY A 152 6.29 -8.64 49.18
N LEU A 153 5.64 -9.34 48.25
CA LEU A 153 4.34 -9.97 48.46
C LEU A 153 4.38 -11.01 49.60
N GLU A 154 5.38 -11.90 49.60
CA GLU A 154 5.57 -12.92 50.64
C GLU A 154 5.87 -12.31 52.02
N SER A 155 6.50 -11.13 52.09
CA SER A 155 6.80 -10.45 53.36
C SER A 155 5.57 -9.86 54.06
N ASN A 156 4.52 -9.51 53.31
CA ASN A 156 3.32 -8.86 53.84
C ASN A 156 2.03 -9.54 53.36
N VAL A 157 1.87 -10.81 53.76
CA VAL A 157 0.78 -11.68 53.30
C VAL A 157 -0.63 -11.14 53.58
N ASN A 158 -0.80 -10.37 54.67
CA ASN A 158 -2.11 -9.86 55.10
C ASN A 158 -2.59 -8.65 54.29
N ILE A 159 -1.67 -7.93 53.63
CA ILE A 159 -1.97 -6.70 52.89
C ILE A 159 -1.55 -6.88 51.44
N GLU A 160 -0.25 -6.87 51.11
CA GLU A 160 0.20 -6.85 49.72
C GLU A 160 -0.19 -8.12 48.93
N LEU A 161 0.00 -9.31 49.51
CA LEU A 161 -0.44 -10.56 48.87
C LEU A 161 -1.96 -10.64 48.76
N LYS A 162 -2.69 -10.21 49.80
CA LYS A 162 -4.17 -10.19 49.78
C LYS A 162 -4.68 -9.24 48.70
N ASN A 163 -4.14 -8.02 48.63
CA ASN A 163 -4.45 -6.99 47.64
C ASN A 163 -4.14 -7.47 46.22
N SER A 164 -2.95 -8.07 46.02
CA SER A 164 -2.56 -8.67 44.74
C SER A 164 -3.57 -9.74 44.30
N LEU A 165 -3.92 -10.68 45.17
CA LEU A 165 -4.92 -11.73 44.84
C LEU A 165 -6.32 -11.15 44.61
N HIS A 166 -6.75 -10.12 45.36
CA HIS A 166 -8.00 -9.39 45.10
C HIS A 166 -8.00 -8.69 43.73
N TYR A 167 -6.83 -8.22 43.25
CA TYR A 167 -6.70 -7.66 41.91
C TYR A 167 -6.84 -8.72 40.80
N HIS A 168 -6.52 -9.99 41.11
CA HIS A 168 -6.79 -11.13 40.23
C HIS A 168 -8.26 -11.63 40.30
N MET A 169 -9.13 -10.97 41.08
CA MET A 169 -10.51 -11.40 41.32
C MET A 169 -11.56 -10.39 40.84
N VAL A 170 -12.73 -10.92 40.45
CA VAL A 170 -13.94 -10.16 40.09
C VAL A 170 -15.13 -10.74 40.86
N ASN A 171 -16.00 -9.86 41.36
CA ASN A 171 -17.14 -10.18 42.24
C ASN A 171 -18.37 -10.80 41.54
N HIS A 172 -18.19 -11.35 40.34
CA HIS A 172 -19.20 -12.11 39.62
C HIS A 172 -18.52 -13.14 38.70
N ARG A 173 -19.27 -14.19 38.33
CA ARG A 173 -18.84 -15.28 37.45
C ARG A 173 -18.81 -14.82 35.97
N LEU A 174 -17.60 -14.74 35.39
CA LEU A 174 -17.31 -14.25 34.04
C LEU A 174 -16.69 -15.37 33.20
N MET A 175 -17.32 -15.75 32.08
CA MET A 175 -16.82 -16.80 31.19
C MET A 175 -16.13 -16.22 29.95
N THR A 176 -15.34 -17.03 29.24
CA THR A 176 -14.69 -16.63 27.97
C THR A 176 -15.66 -16.22 26.86
N LYS A 177 -16.95 -16.57 26.95
CA LYS A 177 -18.02 -16.06 26.08
C LYS A 177 -18.47 -14.63 26.39
N ASP A 178 -18.21 -14.17 27.62
CA ASP A 178 -18.56 -12.83 28.10
C ASP A 178 -17.37 -11.87 27.96
N MET A 179 -16.15 -12.41 28.06
CA MET A 179 -14.87 -11.76 27.78
C MET A 179 -14.74 -11.34 26.32
N LYS A 180 -15.07 -10.09 26.02
CA LYS A 180 -14.89 -9.47 24.69
C LYS A 180 -13.49 -8.87 24.56
N ASN A 181 -13.11 -8.48 23.34
CA ASN A 181 -11.92 -7.64 23.13
C ASN A 181 -12.16 -6.24 23.72
N ASP A 182 -11.09 -5.55 24.12
CA ASP A 182 -11.12 -4.18 24.67
C ASP A 182 -12.01 -4.04 25.94
N MET A 183 -12.31 -5.14 26.63
CA MET A 183 -13.24 -5.17 27.74
C MET A 183 -12.52 -4.90 29.07
N THR A 184 -12.94 -3.87 29.80
CA THR A 184 -12.49 -3.64 31.19
C THR A 184 -13.51 -4.20 32.17
N VAL A 185 -13.05 -4.90 33.21
CA VAL A 185 -13.87 -5.34 34.36
C VAL A 185 -13.29 -4.85 35.68
N THR A 186 -14.15 -4.55 36.64
CA THR A 186 -13.75 -4.07 37.98
C THR A 186 -13.20 -5.21 38.81
N SER A 187 -11.96 -5.11 39.28
CA SER A 187 -11.37 -6.05 40.25
C SER A 187 -11.94 -5.86 41.65
N MET A 188 -11.74 -6.87 42.51
CA MET A 188 -12.05 -6.79 43.95
C MET A 188 -11.01 -6.00 44.76
N TYR A 189 -9.98 -5.42 44.12
CA TYR A 189 -9.01 -4.55 44.77
C TYR A 189 -9.19 -3.09 44.34
N ASN A 190 -9.60 -2.22 45.27
CA ASN A 190 -9.78 -0.77 45.08
C ASN A 190 -10.61 -0.36 43.84
N ASN A 191 -11.47 -1.26 43.33
CA ASN A 191 -12.21 -1.12 42.07
C ASN A 191 -11.33 -0.89 40.83
N LEU A 192 -10.04 -1.26 40.88
CA LEU A 192 -9.12 -1.07 39.75
C LEU A 192 -9.51 -1.96 38.57
N GLY A 193 -9.32 -1.44 37.35
CA GLY A 193 -9.68 -2.15 36.11
C GLY A 193 -8.75 -3.33 35.82
N ILE A 194 -9.33 -4.44 35.36
CA ILE A 194 -8.66 -5.56 34.70
C ILE A 194 -9.01 -5.48 33.21
N TYR A 195 -8.01 -5.56 32.34
CA TYR A 195 -8.12 -5.31 30.90
C TYR A 195 -8.09 -6.62 30.13
N ILE A 196 -9.15 -6.91 29.37
CA ILE A 196 -9.38 -8.19 28.71
C ILE A 196 -9.39 -7.99 27.20
N ASN A 197 -8.47 -8.69 26.51
CA ASN A 197 -8.35 -8.70 25.06
C ASN A 197 -8.51 -10.12 24.50
N HIS A 198 -9.07 -10.22 23.31
CA HIS A 198 -9.45 -11.47 22.67
C HIS A 198 -9.23 -11.38 21.15
N TYR A 199 -8.20 -12.06 20.69
CA TYR A 199 -7.58 -11.84 19.38
C TYR A 199 -8.17 -12.73 18.27
N PRO A 200 -8.00 -12.40 16.96
CA PRO A 200 -8.55 -13.19 15.85
C PRO A 200 -7.98 -14.62 15.70
N ASN A 201 -6.83 -14.90 16.35
CA ASN A 201 -6.28 -16.25 16.50
C ASN A 201 -6.87 -17.03 17.69
N GLY A 202 -7.72 -16.38 18.50
CA GLY A 202 -8.36 -16.87 19.72
C GLY A 202 -7.44 -17.05 20.93
N VAL A 203 -6.29 -16.36 20.93
CA VAL A 203 -5.61 -16.02 22.19
C VAL A 203 -6.50 -15.04 22.95
N LEU A 204 -6.65 -15.26 24.25
CA LEU A 204 -7.33 -14.37 25.19
C LEU A 204 -6.32 -13.99 26.28
N THR A 205 -6.23 -12.69 26.59
CA THR A 205 -5.31 -12.15 27.60
C THR A 205 -6.03 -11.28 28.62
N VAL A 206 -5.53 -11.30 29.85
CA VAL A 206 -5.99 -10.53 31.01
C VAL A 206 -4.78 -9.74 31.53
N ASN A 207 -4.78 -8.41 31.41
CA ASN A 207 -3.60 -7.55 31.54
C ASN A 207 -2.37 -8.13 30.78
N CYS A 208 -2.57 -8.49 29.51
CA CYS A 208 -1.59 -9.19 28.66
C CYS A 208 -1.06 -10.55 29.14
N ALA A 209 -1.43 -11.05 30.34
CA ALA A 209 -1.21 -12.44 30.73
C ALA A 209 -2.19 -13.35 29.97
N ARG A 210 -1.70 -14.39 29.30
CA ARG A 210 -2.48 -15.27 28.43
C ARG A 210 -3.23 -16.33 29.24
N LEU A 211 -4.49 -16.56 28.87
CA LEU A 211 -5.34 -17.59 29.44
C LEU A 211 -4.87 -18.99 28.99
N ILE A 212 -4.36 -19.79 29.93
CA ILE A 212 -3.92 -21.17 29.70
C ILE A 212 -5.12 -22.12 29.76
N HIS A 213 -5.86 -22.11 30.86
CA HIS A 213 -7.01 -22.99 31.11
C HIS A 213 -8.19 -22.15 31.58
N ALA A 214 -9.31 -22.19 30.84
CA ALA A 214 -10.46 -21.32 31.12
C ALA A 214 -11.73 -22.09 31.52
N ASN A 215 -12.75 -21.34 31.93
CA ASN A 215 -14.11 -21.78 32.22
C ASN A 215 -14.20 -22.90 33.28
N GLN A 216 -13.29 -22.93 34.25
CA GLN A 216 -13.26 -23.99 35.28
C GLN A 216 -14.26 -23.67 36.37
N VAL A 217 -15.42 -24.31 36.28
CA VAL A 217 -16.59 -24.03 37.12
C VAL A 217 -16.31 -24.40 38.57
N ALA A 218 -16.56 -23.46 39.47
CA ALA A 218 -16.59 -23.69 40.91
C ALA A 218 -18.05 -23.61 41.42
N THR A 219 -18.33 -24.15 42.60
CA THR A 219 -19.65 -24.06 43.25
C THR A 219 -20.08 -22.61 43.51
N ASN A 220 -19.11 -21.76 43.89
CA ASN A 220 -19.26 -20.33 44.15
C ASN A 220 -18.56 -19.45 43.08
N GLY A 221 -18.33 -19.94 41.84
CA GLY A 221 -17.68 -19.11 40.83
C GLY A 221 -17.12 -19.79 39.58
N VAL A 222 -15.97 -19.27 39.12
CA VAL A 222 -15.16 -19.80 38.02
C VAL A 222 -13.69 -19.42 38.22
N VAL A 223 -12.79 -20.35 37.89
CA VAL A 223 -11.34 -20.11 37.83
C VAL A 223 -10.88 -20.11 36.37
N HIS A 224 -9.94 -19.23 36.05
CA HIS A 224 -9.18 -19.29 34.81
C HIS A 224 -7.68 -19.17 35.14
N VAL A 225 -6.86 -20.06 34.62
CA VAL A 225 -5.41 -20.07 34.85
C VAL A 225 -4.73 -19.16 33.82
N ILE A 226 -3.91 -18.21 34.29
CA ILE A 226 -3.11 -17.29 33.46
C ILE A 226 -1.60 -17.56 33.54
N ASP A 227 -0.86 -17.15 32.51
CA ASP A 227 0.58 -17.40 32.38
C ASP A 227 1.51 -16.36 33.04
N ARG A 228 0.95 -15.34 33.70
CA ARG A 228 1.69 -14.33 34.46
C ARG A 228 0.90 -13.86 35.67
N VAL A 229 1.58 -13.44 36.73
CA VAL A 229 0.96 -12.66 37.81
C VAL A 229 0.67 -11.26 37.26
N ILE A 230 -0.55 -10.74 37.47
CA ILE A 230 -0.95 -9.41 37.00
C ILE A 230 -0.82 -8.36 38.11
N SER A 231 -0.20 -7.24 37.78
CA SER A 231 -0.01 -6.09 38.69
C SER A 231 -1.12 -5.06 38.50
N SER A 232 -1.44 -4.34 39.58
CA SER A 232 -2.43 -3.26 39.59
C SER A 232 -2.07 -2.13 38.63
N VAL A 233 -2.97 -1.84 37.68
CA VAL A 233 -2.79 -0.78 36.67
C VAL A 233 -3.63 0.45 37.04
N GLY A 234 -2.98 1.62 37.12
CA GLY A 234 -3.64 2.92 37.31
C GLY A 234 -3.20 3.96 36.27
N ASN A 235 -1.89 4.06 36.03
CA ASN A 235 -1.25 5.02 35.13
C ASN A 235 -1.64 4.82 33.65
N THR A 236 -1.85 5.92 32.92
CA THR A 236 -1.98 5.96 31.46
C THR A 236 -0.63 5.81 30.76
N ILE A 237 -0.61 5.73 29.42
CA ILE A 237 0.64 5.81 28.64
C ILE A 237 1.37 7.13 28.90
N ARG A 238 0.66 8.26 28.97
CA ARG A 238 1.26 9.56 29.32
C ARG A 238 1.96 9.50 30.67
N ASP A 239 1.26 9.06 31.71
CA ASP A 239 1.83 9.02 33.08
C ASP A 239 3.03 8.06 33.14
N PHE A 240 3.04 6.99 32.35
CA PHE A 240 4.18 6.07 32.25
C PHE A 240 5.41 6.72 31.57
N LEU A 241 5.20 7.52 30.51
CA LEU A 241 6.27 8.28 29.85
C LEU A 241 6.84 9.38 30.76
N GLU A 242 5.96 10.15 31.43
CA GLU A 242 6.37 11.26 32.31
C GLU A 242 7.10 10.79 33.59
N ASN A 243 7.03 9.49 33.94
CA ASN A 243 7.67 8.90 35.12
C ASN A 243 8.73 7.82 34.79
N THR A 244 9.28 7.79 33.56
CA THR A 244 10.34 6.84 33.17
C THR A 244 11.54 7.57 32.57
N ASP A 245 12.63 7.73 33.34
CA ASP A 245 13.83 8.47 32.95
C ASP A 245 14.43 8.05 31.60
N ASP A 246 14.42 6.74 31.29
CA ASP A 246 14.92 6.15 30.03
C ASP A 246 14.00 6.39 28.82
N LEU A 247 12.93 7.17 28.97
CA LEU A 247 11.99 7.54 27.90
C LEU A 247 11.86 9.06 27.72
N SER A 248 12.69 9.86 28.39
CA SER A 248 12.64 11.33 28.31
C SER A 248 12.75 11.85 26.88
N SER A 249 13.64 11.30 26.05
CA SER A 249 13.76 11.71 24.64
C SER A 249 12.51 11.40 23.81
N PHE A 250 11.75 10.34 24.14
CA PHE A 250 10.46 10.08 23.50
C PHE A 250 9.34 10.97 24.07
N ALA A 251 9.36 11.28 25.37
CA ALA A 251 8.41 12.19 25.98
C ALA A 251 8.54 13.61 25.38
N ASP A 252 9.75 14.12 25.22
CA ASP A 252 10.03 15.40 24.56
C ASP A 252 9.56 15.42 23.10
N ALA A 253 9.85 14.35 22.33
CA ALA A 253 9.34 14.20 20.96
C ALA A 253 7.80 14.16 20.91
N ALA A 254 7.15 13.46 21.85
CA ALA A 254 5.69 13.35 21.94
C ALA A 254 5.01 14.64 22.43
N LEU A 255 5.72 15.48 23.21
CA LEU A 255 5.31 16.84 23.55
C LEU A 255 5.36 17.74 22.31
N ALA A 256 6.49 17.77 21.59
CA ALA A 256 6.64 18.54 20.36
C ALA A 256 5.58 18.17 19.30
N ALA A 257 5.35 16.88 19.09
CA ALA A 257 4.33 16.35 18.18
C ALA A 257 2.86 16.62 18.59
N GLU A 258 2.60 17.23 19.76
CA GLU A 258 1.27 17.41 20.36
C GLU A 258 0.52 16.09 20.65
N VAL A 259 1.24 14.98 20.82
CA VAL A 259 0.66 13.63 20.98
C VAL A 259 0.44 13.23 22.45
N MET A 260 1.16 13.81 23.42
CA MET A 260 1.02 13.46 24.85
C MET A 260 -0.42 13.55 25.38
N ASP A 261 -1.18 14.55 24.91
CA ASP A 261 -2.59 14.72 25.25
C ASP A 261 -3.51 13.66 24.64
N LYS A 262 -3.08 12.91 23.62
CA LYS A 262 -3.74 11.68 23.14
C LYS A 262 -3.39 10.49 24.05
N LEU A 263 -2.12 10.40 24.47
CA LEU A 263 -1.60 9.31 25.30
C LEU A 263 -2.10 9.33 26.76
N GLY A 264 -2.67 10.45 27.23
CA GLY A 264 -3.38 10.55 28.51
C GLY A 264 -4.90 10.33 28.43
N LYS A 265 -5.49 10.20 27.23
CA LYS A 265 -6.95 10.03 27.06
C LYS A 265 -7.36 8.54 27.08
N PRO A 266 -8.58 8.21 27.53
CA PRO A 266 -9.12 6.85 27.43
C PRO A 266 -9.06 6.34 25.99
N GLY A 267 -8.70 5.07 25.84
CA GLY A 267 -8.48 4.44 24.54
C GLY A 267 -7.88 3.04 24.69
N HIS A 268 -7.50 2.46 23.57
CA HIS A 268 -6.96 1.10 23.46
C HIS A 268 -5.72 1.14 22.55
N TYR A 269 -4.59 1.51 23.11
CA TYR A 269 -3.36 1.79 22.33
C TYR A 269 -2.28 0.71 22.50
N THR A 270 -1.40 0.60 21.50
CA THR A 270 -0.07 0.00 21.67
C THR A 270 0.97 1.06 21.36
N LEU A 271 1.87 1.35 22.30
CA LEU A 271 3.02 2.20 22.07
C LEU A 271 4.29 1.35 22.05
N PHE A 272 5.04 1.42 20.95
CA PHE A 272 6.42 0.95 20.90
C PHE A 272 7.32 2.13 21.31
N ALA A 273 7.68 2.22 22.59
CA ALA A 273 8.38 3.39 23.16
C ALA A 273 9.91 3.26 23.00
N PRO A 274 10.57 4.05 22.14
CA PRO A 274 12.02 4.05 22.03
C PRO A 274 12.67 4.61 23.28
N THR A 275 13.64 3.85 23.81
CA THR A 275 14.50 4.27 24.91
C THR A 275 15.40 5.45 24.52
N ASN A 276 15.98 6.17 25.47
CA ASN A 276 16.97 7.21 25.17
C ASN A 276 18.14 6.62 24.36
N SER A 277 18.56 5.38 24.68
CA SER A 277 19.56 4.61 23.91
C SER A 277 19.17 4.30 22.45
N ALA A 278 17.90 4.49 22.08
CA ALA A 278 17.41 4.38 20.71
C ALA A 278 17.55 5.71 19.95
N PHE A 279 17.41 6.85 20.63
CA PHE A 279 17.68 8.18 20.07
C PHE A 279 19.19 8.44 19.91
N ASP A 280 20.01 7.93 20.83
CA ASP A 280 21.49 7.98 20.74
C ASP A 280 22.05 7.28 19.47
N LYS A 281 21.24 6.46 18.79
CA LYS A 281 21.59 5.76 17.54
C LYS A 281 21.20 6.54 16.27
N LEU A 282 20.56 7.71 16.40
CA LEU A 282 20.21 8.59 15.29
C LEU A 282 21.41 9.41 14.80
N LYS A 283 21.32 10.01 13.61
CA LYS A 283 22.35 10.94 13.11
C LYS A 283 22.37 12.20 14.02
N PRO A 284 23.55 12.71 14.42
CA PRO A 284 23.65 14.00 15.11
C PRO A 284 23.00 15.13 14.30
N GLY A 285 22.21 15.99 14.93
CA GLY A 285 21.44 17.05 14.26
C GLY A 285 20.08 16.61 13.68
N PHE A 286 19.75 15.30 13.70
CA PHE A 286 18.49 14.81 13.16
C PHE A 286 17.28 15.30 13.96
N MET A 287 17.28 15.13 15.29
CA MET A 287 16.14 15.49 16.14
C MET A 287 15.86 16.99 16.07
N GLU A 288 16.90 17.81 16.03
CA GLU A 288 16.84 19.24 15.83
C GLU A 288 16.17 19.57 14.47
N SER A 289 16.60 18.90 13.39
CA SER A 289 16.06 19.13 12.04
C SER A 289 14.58 18.74 11.88
N ILE A 290 14.10 17.70 12.57
CA ILE A 290 12.70 17.28 12.48
C ILE A 290 11.79 17.98 13.49
N THR A 291 12.32 18.47 14.62
CA THR A 291 11.52 19.21 15.62
C THR A 291 11.09 20.59 15.10
N GLU A 292 11.83 21.16 14.14
CA GLU A 292 11.41 22.35 13.39
C GLU A 292 10.24 22.06 12.41
N ASN A 293 9.98 20.78 12.07
CA ASN A 293 8.91 20.37 11.14
C ASN A 293 7.81 19.58 11.86
N GLN A 294 6.72 20.28 12.18
CA GLN A 294 5.59 19.74 12.92
C GLN A 294 4.89 18.54 12.26
N GLU A 295 4.98 18.39 10.93
CA GLU A 295 4.41 17.24 10.23
C GLU A 295 5.32 16.01 10.40
N VAL A 296 6.64 16.18 10.30
CA VAL A 296 7.62 15.09 10.39
C VAL A 296 7.79 14.55 11.81
N ILE A 297 7.90 15.41 12.84
CA ILE A 297 7.97 14.95 14.24
C ILE A 297 6.68 14.22 14.64
N LYS A 298 5.52 14.68 14.12
CA LYS A 298 4.22 14.07 14.37
C LYS A 298 4.03 12.76 13.62
N ALA A 299 4.55 12.63 12.40
CA ALA A 299 4.63 11.36 11.69
C ALA A 299 5.50 10.37 12.47
N LEU A 300 6.71 10.77 12.89
CA LEU A 300 7.63 9.93 13.66
C LEU A 300 6.96 9.38 14.93
N VAL A 301 6.36 10.23 15.76
CA VAL A 301 5.72 9.80 17.01
C VAL A 301 4.49 8.92 16.77
N ASN A 302 3.65 9.22 15.77
CA ASN A 302 2.48 8.39 15.48
C ASN A 302 2.83 7.06 14.82
N ASN A 303 3.98 6.93 14.14
CA ASN A 303 4.46 5.65 13.62
C ASN A 303 4.84 4.64 14.73
N HIS A 304 5.08 5.10 15.95
CA HIS A 304 5.31 4.24 17.12
C HIS A 304 4.01 3.77 17.80
N LEU A 305 2.84 4.28 17.38
CA LEU A 305 1.56 4.13 18.05
C LEU A 305 0.57 3.35 17.18
N LEU A 306 -0.04 2.29 17.73
CA LEU A 306 -1.20 1.63 17.14
C LEU A 306 -2.48 2.03 17.88
N ASN A 307 -3.58 2.16 17.15
CA ASN A 307 -4.92 2.40 17.71
C ASN A 307 -5.63 1.08 18.10
N SER A 308 -4.87 0.09 18.62
CA SER A 308 -5.39 -1.16 19.21
C SER A 308 -4.37 -1.76 20.19
N VAL A 309 -4.80 -2.60 21.15
CA VAL A 309 -3.90 -3.25 22.14
C VAL A 309 -3.34 -4.58 21.60
N GLN A 310 -2.03 -4.67 21.41
CA GLN A 310 -1.31 -5.86 20.94
C GLN A 310 -0.37 -6.40 22.03
N CYS A 311 -0.91 -7.26 22.89
CA CYS A 311 -0.12 -8.01 23.87
C CYS A 311 0.80 -9.04 23.16
N ALA A 312 2.02 -9.22 23.63
CA ALA A 312 3.02 -10.04 22.95
C ALA A 312 2.62 -11.52 22.83
N GLU A 313 1.91 -12.08 23.81
CA GLU A 313 1.39 -13.45 23.75
C GLU A 313 0.28 -13.67 22.71
N ALA A 314 -0.27 -12.60 22.11
CA ALA A 314 -1.15 -12.70 20.96
C ALA A 314 -0.39 -12.90 19.64
N ILE A 315 0.89 -12.51 19.59
CA ILE A 315 1.70 -12.55 18.36
C ILE A 315 2.35 -13.93 18.24
N MET A 316 1.88 -14.72 17.26
CA MET A 316 2.37 -16.09 17.00
C MET A 316 3.20 -16.21 15.71
N ALA A 317 3.13 -15.20 14.86
CA ALA A 317 3.80 -15.07 13.57
C ALA A 317 3.69 -13.62 13.07
N GLY A 318 4.51 -13.25 12.09
CA GLY A 318 4.43 -11.96 11.39
C GLY A 318 3.03 -11.59 10.96
N THR A 319 2.59 -10.39 11.34
CA THR A 319 1.26 -9.82 11.08
C THR A 319 1.43 -8.31 10.86
N VAL A 320 0.82 -7.77 9.81
CA VAL A 320 0.93 -6.34 9.45
C VAL A 320 -0.15 -5.53 10.15
N TYR A 321 0.24 -4.38 10.70
CA TYR A 321 -0.61 -3.43 11.42
C TYR A 321 -0.42 -2.00 10.87
N GLU A 322 -1.50 -1.25 10.77
CA GLU A 322 -1.52 0.18 10.44
C GLU A 322 -1.19 1.01 11.69
N THR A 323 -0.26 1.96 11.57
CA THR A 323 0.14 2.86 12.65
C THR A 323 -0.79 4.07 12.71
N ALA A 324 -0.67 4.91 13.74
CA ALA A 324 -1.44 6.15 13.83
C ALA A 324 -0.96 7.23 12.83
N GLU A 325 0.13 6.98 12.09
CA GLU A 325 0.61 7.83 10.98
C GLU A 325 0.00 7.41 9.63
N GLY A 326 -0.40 6.14 9.48
CA GLY A 326 -1.06 5.58 8.29
C GLY A 326 -0.18 4.61 7.50
N SER A 327 1.15 4.66 7.67
CA SER A 327 2.05 3.58 7.25
C SER A 327 1.83 2.29 8.04
N THR A 328 2.42 1.19 7.57
CA THR A 328 2.24 -0.15 8.15
C THR A 328 3.53 -0.75 8.67
N ILE A 329 3.49 -1.36 9.86
CA ILE A 329 4.60 -2.15 10.42
C ILE A 329 4.22 -3.64 10.52
N GLU A 330 5.20 -4.53 10.33
CA GLU A 330 5.02 -5.96 10.64
C GLU A 330 5.43 -6.23 12.09
N ILE A 331 4.52 -6.77 12.87
CA ILE A 331 4.78 -7.26 14.23
C ILE A 331 4.80 -8.79 14.19
N GLY A 332 5.92 -9.37 14.63
CA GLY A 332 6.19 -10.80 14.62
C GLY A 332 6.95 -11.24 15.87
N CYS A 333 7.53 -12.43 15.84
CA CYS A 333 8.28 -12.99 16.95
C CYS A 333 9.28 -14.07 16.50
N ASP A 334 10.42 -14.17 17.19
CA ASP A 334 11.35 -15.31 17.09
C ASP A 334 11.75 -15.79 18.49
N GLY A 335 11.31 -17.00 18.85
CA GLY A 335 11.26 -17.45 20.24
C GLY A 335 10.35 -16.54 21.07
N ASP A 336 10.84 -16.13 22.25
CA ASP A 336 10.12 -15.23 23.15
C ASP A 336 10.35 -13.74 22.86
N SER A 337 11.25 -13.40 21.92
CA SER A 337 11.49 -12.02 21.46
C SER A 337 10.41 -11.58 20.48
N LEU A 338 9.76 -10.46 20.77
CA LEU A 338 8.89 -9.75 19.83
C LEU A 338 9.77 -9.03 18.79
N THR A 339 9.33 -9.01 17.52
CA THR A 339 10.04 -8.35 16.42
C THR A 339 9.17 -7.30 15.75
N VAL A 340 9.76 -6.16 15.37
CA VAL A 340 9.12 -5.13 14.55
C VAL A 340 9.89 -5.02 13.24
N ASN A 341 9.20 -5.12 12.11
CA ASN A 341 9.76 -5.22 10.75
C ASN A 341 10.90 -6.26 10.67
N GLY A 342 10.68 -7.44 11.28
CA GLY A 342 11.65 -8.52 11.40
C GLY A 342 12.80 -8.32 12.41
N ILE A 343 12.98 -7.10 12.93
CA ILE A 343 14.09 -6.75 13.84
C ILE A 343 13.70 -7.03 15.31
N LYS A 344 14.59 -7.71 16.04
CA LYS A 344 14.48 -7.96 17.50
C LYS A 344 14.84 -6.71 18.31
N MET A 345 14.07 -5.63 18.16
CA MET A 345 14.32 -4.36 18.87
C MET A 345 13.62 -4.26 20.23
N VAL A 346 12.70 -5.17 20.58
CA VAL A 346 11.87 -5.04 21.80
C VAL A 346 12.63 -5.52 23.04
N LEU A 347 12.96 -4.58 23.92
CA LEU A 347 13.73 -4.78 25.15
C LEU A 347 12.85 -5.28 26.31
N LYS A 348 11.67 -4.68 26.48
CA LYS A 348 10.72 -5.00 27.56
C LYS A 348 9.30 -4.91 27.01
N LYS A 349 8.49 -5.92 27.27
CA LYS A 349 7.16 -6.10 26.65
C LYS A 349 6.04 -6.18 27.67
N ASP A 350 4.82 -5.90 27.22
CA ASP A 350 3.57 -6.00 27.98
C ASP A 350 3.51 -5.09 29.22
N ILE A 351 4.00 -3.85 29.13
CA ILE A 351 3.81 -2.85 30.19
C ILE A 351 2.38 -2.30 30.05
N VAL A 352 1.44 -2.86 30.82
CA VAL A 352 0.02 -2.50 30.72
C VAL A 352 -0.25 -1.16 31.40
N THR A 353 -1.00 -0.29 30.72
CA THR A 353 -1.46 1.01 31.20
C THR A 353 -2.99 1.08 31.14
N SER A 354 -3.59 2.07 31.79
CA SER A 354 -5.07 2.18 31.90
C SER A 354 -5.79 2.49 30.57
N ASN A 355 -5.02 2.81 29.51
CA ASN A 355 -5.49 3.07 28.15
C ASN A 355 -4.67 2.31 27.07
N GLY A 356 -3.90 1.28 27.42
CA GLY A 356 -3.14 0.52 26.43
C GLY A 356 -2.06 -0.43 26.95
N VAL A 357 -1.07 -0.68 26.10
CA VAL A 357 0.15 -1.42 26.41
C VAL A 357 1.37 -0.71 25.81
N VAL A 358 2.48 -0.74 26.54
CA VAL A 358 3.77 -0.20 26.08
C VAL A 358 4.79 -1.34 25.95
N HIS A 359 5.54 -1.32 24.85
CA HIS A 359 6.69 -2.18 24.59
C HIS A 359 7.92 -1.28 24.39
N LEU A 360 8.95 -1.40 25.23
CA LEU A 360 10.17 -0.60 25.12
C LEU A 360 11.05 -1.15 23.98
N ILE A 361 11.62 -0.26 23.16
CA ILE A 361 12.44 -0.63 21.99
C ILE A 361 13.83 0.03 22.00
N ASP A 362 14.80 -0.66 21.37
CA ASP A 362 16.20 -0.24 21.25
C ASP A 362 16.47 0.64 20.01
N ARG A 363 15.49 0.84 19.12
CA ARG A 363 15.60 1.60 17.86
C ARG A 363 14.35 2.43 17.62
N VAL A 364 14.52 3.61 17.04
CA VAL A 364 13.40 4.43 16.56
C VAL A 364 12.82 3.84 15.26
N ILE A 365 11.50 3.72 15.18
CA ILE A 365 10.75 3.23 14.02
C ILE A 365 10.52 4.42 13.07
N MET A 366 11.47 4.64 12.17
CA MET A 366 11.46 5.75 11.20
C MET A 366 10.40 5.51 10.10
N PRO A 367 9.34 6.33 9.97
CA PRO A 367 8.45 6.31 8.81
C PRO A 367 9.19 6.86 7.58
N ASP A 368 8.70 6.56 6.38
CA ASP A 368 9.33 7.03 5.13
C ASP A 368 9.31 8.57 5.03
N SER A 369 8.22 9.18 5.48
CA SER A 369 8.01 10.63 5.62
C SER A 369 9.07 11.36 6.46
N ALA A 370 9.80 10.65 7.33
CA ALA A 370 10.88 11.20 8.17
C ALA A 370 12.30 10.86 7.71
N LYS A 371 12.45 10.11 6.60
CA LYS A 371 13.75 9.76 6.01
C LYS A 371 14.12 10.73 4.90
N GLU A 372 15.41 10.90 4.65
CA GLU A 372 15.87 11.54 3.42
C GLU A 372 15.50 10.64 2.23
N VAL A 373 15.07 11.20 1.09
CA VAL A 373 14.53 10.41 -0.02
C VAL A 373 15.56 9.43 -0.63
N TRP A 374 16.85 9.72 -0.44
CA TRP A 374 17.97 8.81 -0.73
C TRP A 374 17.89 7.49 0.05
N GLU A 375 17.42 7.53 1.30
CA GLU A 375 17.28 6.38 2.21
C GLU A 375 16.01 5.56 1.97
N LEU A 376 15.18 5.97 0.99
CA LEU A 376 13.96 5.27 0.60
C LEU A 376 14.20 4.22 -0.50
N MET A 377 15.38 4.23 -1.14
CA MET A 377 15.76 3.18 -2.08
C MET A 377 15.98 1.86 -1.33
N ASP A 378 15.60 0.75 -1.96
CA ASP A 378 15.83 -0.60 -1.44
C ASP A 378 16.69 -1.44 -2.40
N ASP A 379 16.93 -2.71 -2.06
CA ASP A 379 17.74 -3.66 -2.83
C ASP A 379 17.42 -3.69 -4.33
N SER A 380 16.18 -3.35 -4.72
CA SER A 380 15.76 -3.32 -6.13
C SER A 380 16.21 -2.08 -6.93
N GLN A 381 16.83 -1.09 -6.27
CA GLN A 381 17.49 0.09 -6.86
C GLN A 381 19.01 0.14 -6.56
N SER A 382 19.59 -0.89 -5.92
CA SER A 382 20.99 -0.84 -5.45
C SER A 382 21.98 -0.40 -6.54
N THR A 383 21.86 -0.91 -7.77
CA THR A 383 22.76 -0.54 -8.88
C THR A 383 22.69 0.96 -9.24
N PHE A 384 21.53 1.59 -9.09
CA PHE A 384 21.39 3.05 -9.27
C PHE A 384 21.99 3.82 -8.09
N SER A 385 21.76 3.34 -6.86
CA SER A 385 22.33 3.91 -5.63
C SER A 385 23.86 3.91 -5.66
N ASP A 386 24.46 2.78 -6.05
CA ASP A 386 25.91 2.58 -6.10
C ASP A 386 26.53 3.52 -7.14
N LEU A 387 26.01 3.53 -8.38
CA LEU A 387 26.50 4.39 -9.46
C LEU A 387 26.40 5.90 -9.14
N VAL A 388 25.29 6.36 -8.56
CA VAL A 388 25.10 7.76 -8.14
C VAL A 388 26.04 8.14 -6.99
N SER A 389 26.45 7.17 -6.17
CA SER A 389 27.46 7.35 -5.12
C SER A 389 28.88 7.42 -5.69
N GLU A 390 29.26 6.46 -6.54
CA GLU A 390 30.59 6.37 -7.16
C GLU A 390 30.90 7.60 -8.02
N MET A 391 29.92 8.10 -8.78
CA MET A 391 30.06 9.31 -9.62
C MET A 391 29.98 10.64 -8.85
N GLY A 392 29.90 10.57 -7.52
CA GLY A 392 29.84 11.73 -6.61
C GLY A 392 28.59 12.59 -6.75
N LEU A 393 27.54 12.07 -7.40
CA LEU A 393 26.31 12.79 -7.67
C LEU A 393 25.48 13.01 -6.39
N SER A 394 25.56 12.08 -5.44
CA SER A 394 24.97 12.18 -4.10
C SER A 394 25.34 13.47 -3.33
N ALA A 395 26.48 14.11 -3.63
CA ALA A 395 26.86 15.40 -3.04
C ALA A 395 25.92 16.56 -3.43
N SER A 396 25.08 16.38 -4.46
CA SER A 396 24.03 17.34 -4.87
C SER A 396 22.67 17.07 -4.21
N LEU A 397 22.52 15.94 -3.51
CA LEU A 397 21.26 15.38 -3.00
C LEU A 397 21.09 15.57 -1.49
N GLY A 398 21.52 16.73 -0.97
CA GLY A 398 21.61 16.98 0.47
C GLY A 398 20.26 17.07 1.20
N SER A 399 20.31 16.96 2.53
CA SER A 399 19.13 17.00 3.41
C SER A 399 18.33 18.32 3.35
N LYS A 400 18.90 19.40 2.79
CA LYS A 400 18.24 20.72 2.63
C LYS A 400 17.84 21.05 1.19
N THR A 401 18.06 20.16 0.23
CA THR A 401 17.63 20.32 -1.16
C THR A 401 16.41 19.45 -1.42
N GLU A 402 15.36 20.00 -2.04
CA GLU A 402 14.22 19.22 -2.50
C GLU A 402 14.49 18.62 -3.88
N TYR A 403 14.30 17.31 -4.03
CA TYR A 403 14.50 16.62 -5.33
C TYR A 403 13.57 15.42 -5.51
N THR A 404 13.54 14.89 -6.73
CA THR A 404 12.84 13.64 -7.05
C THR A 404 13.81 12.66 -7.69
N LEU A 405 13.84 11.43 -7.19
CA LEU A 405 14.61 10.32 -7.75
C LEU A 405 13.72 9.45 -8.63
N LEU A 406 14.00 9.43 -9.94
CA LEU A 406 13.36 8.55 -10.92
C LEU A 406 14.15 7.23 -11.02
N ALA A 407 14.36 6.55 -9.88
CA ALA A 407 15.32 5.46 -9.74
C ALA A 407 14.94 4.22 -10.59
N PRO A 408 15.78 3.79 -11.56
CA PRO A 408 15.54 2.57 -12.32
C PRO A 408 15.70 1.31 -11.48
N LEU A 409 14.93 0.27 -11.79
CA LEU A 409 15.17 -1.08 -11.28
C LEU A 409 16.54 -1.60 -11.75
N ASN A 410 17.24 -2.39 -10.94
CA ASN A 410 18.56 -2.97 -11.27
C ASN A 410 18.60 -3.65 -12.67
N ALA A 411 17.49 -4.28 -13.10
CA ALA A 411 17.38 -4.93 -14.41
C ALA A 411 17.44 -3.97 -15.62
N ALA A 412 17.43 -2.65 -15.41
CA ALA A 412 17.63 -1.64 -16.44
C ALA A 412 19.11 -1.43 -16.81
N PHE A 413 20.04 -1.87 -15.95
CA PHE A 413 21.48 -1.73 -16.12
C PHE A 413 22.07 -2.99 -16.76
N THR A 414 21.90 -3.13 -18.07
CA THR A 414 22.47 -4.24 -18.85
C THR A 414 24.00 -4.12 -18.99
N GLU A 415 24.67 -5.21 -19.37
CA GLU A 415 26.12 -5.18 -19.67
C GLU A 415 26.49 -4.11 -20.70
N GLU A 416 25.61 -3.87 -21.70
CA GLU A 416 25.76 -2.79 -22.68
C GLU A 416 25.75 -1.40 -22.02
N VAL A 417 24.78 -1.12 -21.15
CA VAL A 417 24.72 0.14 -20.37
C VAL A 417 25.96 0.31 -19.50
N MET A 418 26.37 -0.74 -18.80
CA MET A 418 27.53 -0.73 -17.90
C MET A 418 28.87 -0.65 -18.66
N SER A 419 28.87 -0.83 -19.98
CA SER A 419 30.04 -0.67 -20.85
C SER A 419 30.16 0.72 -21.50
N GLN A 420 29.21 1.63 -21.26
CA GLN A 420 29.24 2.98 -21.81
C GLN A 420 30.30 3.87 -21.14
N ASP A 421 30.67 4.95 -21.82
CA ASP A 421 31.59 5.96 -21.29
C ASP A 421 31.07 6.59 -19.99
N GLU A 422 31.96 6.81 -19.02
CA GLU A 422 31.63 7.34 -17.69
C GLU A 422 30.89 8.68 -17.75
N THR A 423 31.21 9.54 -18.72
CA THR A 423 30.55 10.84 -18.88
C THR A 423 29.13 10.71 -19.44
N LEU A 424 28.88 9.70 -20.29
CA LEU A 424 27.55 9.39 -20.81
C LEU A 424 26.69 8.72 -19.74
N LEU A 425 27.24 7.74 -19.00
CA LEU A 425 26.54 7.10 -17.89
C LEU A 425 26.21 8.13 -16.79
N LYS A 426 27.13 9.04 -16.46
CA LYS A 426 26.86 10.16 -15.56
C LYS A 426 25.70 11.05 -16.05
N LEU A 427 25.71 11.44 -17.32
CA LEU A 427 24.62 12.22 -17.91
C LEU A 427 23.28 11.46 -17.87
N ILE A 428 23.28 10.14 -18.06
CA ILE A 428 22.11 9.29 -17.89
C ILE A 428 21.60 9.38 -16.45
N LEU A 429 22.45 9.24 -15.43
CA LEU A 429 22.04 9.37 -14.02
C LEU A 429 21.50 10.78 -13.70
N GLU A 430 22.13 11.84 -14.21
CA GLU A 430 21.66 13.23 -14.07
C GLU A 430 20.26 13.46 -14.70
N ASN A 431 19.85 12.65 -15.69
CA ASN A 431 18.49 12.66 -16.24
C ASN A 431 17.45 11.93 -15.36
N HIS A 432 17.88 11.13 -14.38
CA HIS A 432 16.99 10.42 -13.45
C HIS A 432 16.77 11.18 -12.13
N MET A 433 17.20 12.45 -12.05
CA MET A 433 17.10 13.27 -10.85
C MET A 433 16.51 14.63 -11.22
N LEU A 434 15.44 15.05 -10.53
CA LEU A 434 14.73 16.31 -10.79
C LEU A 434 15.08 17.37 -9.73
N LYS A 435 15.10 18.64 -10.13
CA LYS A 435 15.46 19.81 -9.30
C LYS A 435 14.43 20.21 -8.23
N THR A 436 13.34 19.47 -8.11
CA THR A 436 12.23 19.73 -7.19
C THR A 436 11.65 18.42 -6.67
N LYS A 437 11.02 18.45 -5.49
CA LYS A 437 10.11 17.39 -5.03
C LYS A 437 8.85 17.40 -5.92
N ILE A 438 8.48 16.24 -6.46
CA ILE A 438 7.26 16.01 -7.24
C ILE A 438 6.70 14.66 -6.80
N THR A 439 5.54 14.67 -6.15
CA THR A 439 4.85 13.45 -5.71
C THR A 439 4.04 12.84 -6.86
N LEU A 440 3.68 11.56 -6.72
CA LEU A 440 2.89 10.83 -7.73
C LEU A 440 1.51 11.50 -8.00
N ASN A 441 0.97 12.22 -7.03
CA ASN A 441 -0.33 12.89 -7.14
C ASN A 441 -0.26 14.25 -7.86
N GLU A 442 0.93 14.82 -8.01
CA GLU A 442 1.18 16.11 -8.69
C GLU A 442 1.52 15.92 -10.18
N LEU A 443 1.68 14.67 -10.63
CA LEU A 443 1.95 14.34 -12.02
C LEU A 443 0.70 14.53 -12.89
N TYR A 444 0.84 15.23 -14.02
CA TYR A 444 -0.22 15.38 -15.02
C TYR A 444 0.28 15.18 -16.46
N SER A 445 -0.60 14.71 -17.34
CA SER A 445 -0.22 14.45 -18.74
C SER A 445 0.16 15.75 -19.47
N GLY A 446 1.31 15.74 -20.16
CA GLY A 446 1.85 16.92 -20.84
C GLY A 446 2.69 17.84 -19.94
N GLN A 447 2.87 17.50 -18.66
CA GLN A 447 3.82 18.19 -17.77
C GLN A 447 5.25 18.04 -18.29
N MET A 448 6.05 19.09 -18.11
CA MET A 448 7.48 19.11 -18.39
C MET A 448 8.26 19.12 -17.06
N LEU A 449 9.21 18.20 -16.88
CA LEU A 449 10.02 18.06 -15.68
C LEU A 449 11.48 18.41 -15.98
N GLU A 450 12.11 19.28 -15.17
CA GLU A 450 13.53 19.66 -15.35
C GLU A 450 14.46 18.75 -14.53
N THR A 451 15.40 18.12 -15.23
CA THR A 451 16.43 17.25 -14.65
C THR A 451 17.66 18.02 -14.16
N LEU A 452 18.52 17.39 -13.35
CA LEU A 452 19.79 17.99 -12.93
C LEU A 452 20.67 18.42 -14.12
N SER A 453 20.69 17.63 -15.20
CA SER A 453 21.42 17.94 -16.45
C SER A 453 20.86 19.14 -17.23
N GLY A 454 19.66 19.64 -16.87
CA GLY A 454 18.93 20.67 -17.61
C GLY A 454 18.17 20.15 -18.83
N LYS A 455 18.07 18.82 -19.02
CA LYS A 455 17.12 18.23 -19.97
C LYS A 455 15.69 18.32 -19.42
N MET A 456 14.73 18.54 -20.31
CA MET A 456 13.30 18.50 -19.99
C MET A 456 12.72 17.14 -20.36
N LEU A 457 11.93 16.53 -19.47
CA LEU A 457 11.22 15.27 -19.69
C LEU A 457 9.72 15.50 -19.75
N ARG A 458 9.02 14.81 -20.66
CA ARG A 458 7.55 14.85 -20.78
C ARG A 458 6.90 13.75 -19.95
N VAL A 459 5.82 14.09 -19.25
CA VAL A 459 4.98 13.14 -18.52
C VAL A 459 3.80 12.68 -19.39
N PHE A 460 3.60 11.37 -19.49
CA PHE A 460 2.49 10.74 -20.19
C PHE A 460 1.67 9.91 -19.20
N ILE A 461 0.38 10.24 -19.03
CA ILE A 461 -0.52 9.48 -18.15
C ILE A 461 -1.50 8.67 -19.00
N TYR A 462 -1.33 7.35 -18.93
CA TYR A 462 -2.20 6.35 -19.52
C TYR A 462 -3.20 5.87 -18.47
N ARG A 463 -4.23 5.14 -18.90
CA ARG A 463 -5.29 4.62 -18.00
C ARG A 463 -4.77 3.73 -16.86
N THR A 464 -3.64 3.06 -17.08
CA THR A 464 -3.08 2.03 -16.17
C THR A 464 -1.57 2.17 -15.95
N ALA A 465 -0.95 3.24 -16.46
CA ALA A 465 0.48 3.51 -16.35
C ALA A 465 0.79 5.02 -16.37
N VAL A 466 1.84 5.43 -15.67
CA VAL A 466 2.45 6.76 -15.77
C VAL A 466 3.85 6.57 -16.34
N CYS A 467 4.23 7.38 -17.32
CA CYS A 467 5.53 7.29 -17.98
C CYS A 467 6.17 8.68 -18.12
N ILE A 468 7.50 8.70 -18.14
CA ILE A 468 8.33 9.88 -18.26
C ILE A 468 9.31 9.61 -19.40
N GLU A 469 9.16 10.34 -20.50
CA GLU A 469 9.72 9.96 -21.81
C GLU A 469 9.41 8.48 -22.16
N ASN A 470 10.42 7.68 -22.52
CA ASN A 470 10.28 6.25 -22.85
C ASN A 470 10.05 5.34 -21.63
N ALA A 471 10.35 5.80 -20.42
CA ALA A 471 10.39 4.95 -19.22
C ALA A 471 9.08 5.05 -18.43
N CYS A 472 8.49 3.90 -18.09
CA CYS A 472 7.26 3.85 -17.30
C CYS A 472 7.53 3.50 -15.83
N MET A 473 6.78 4.14 -14.95
CA MET A 473 6.82 3.90 -13.51
C MET A 473 6.32 2.49 -13.17
N VAL A 474 6.81 1.95 -12.07
CA VAL A 474 6.27 0.75 -11.40
C VAL A 474 5.72 1.13 -10.02
N ARG A 475 4.99 0.20 -9.38
CA ARG A 475 4.51 0.41 -8.01
C ARG A 475 5.71 0.45 -7.05
N GLY A 476 5.62 1.27 -6.02
CA GLY A 476 6.67 1.46 -5.03
C GLY A 476 7.19 2.89 -4.91
N SER A 477 6.51 3.89 -5.49
CA SER A 477 6.80 5.30 -5.16
C SER A 477 6.66 5.54 -3.66
N LYS A 478 7.64 6.24 -3.08
CA LYS A 478 7.73 6.60 -1.65
C LYS A 478 7.96 8.11 -1.54
N GLU A 479 7.60 8.70 -0.42
CA GLU A 479 7.81 10.13 -0.15
C GLU A 479 8.67 10.31 1.11
N GLY A 480 9.61 11.24 1.06
CA GLY A 480 10.53 11.55 2.15
C GLY A 480 10.51 13.02 2.54
N SER A 481 11.27 13.34 3.59
CA SER A 481 11.33 14.68 4.19
C SER A 481 11.83 15.74 3.22
N ASN A 482 12.75 15.37 2.30
CA ASN A 482 13.35 16.25 1.29
C ASN A 482 13.06 15.81 -0.16
N GLY A 483 12.09 14.94 -0.43
CA GLY A 483 11.84 14.52 -1.81
C GLY A 483 10.80 13.44 -2.05
N ALA A 484 10.75 12.96 -3.29
CA ALA A 484 9.95 11.83 -3.71
C ALA A 484 10.79 10.79 -4.50
N LEU A 485 10.53 9.51 -4.26
CA LEU A 485 11.15 8.39 -4.96
C LEU A 485 10.11 7.78 -5.91
N HIS A 486 10.50 7.54 -7.16
CA HIS A 486 9.66 6.98 -8.22
C HIS A 486 10.43 5.87 -8.93
N LEU A 487 9.98 4.62 -8.79
CA LEU A 487 10.66 3.47 -9.37
C LEU A 487 10.35 3.37 -10.87
N MET A 488 11.38 3.32 -11.71
CA MET A 488 11.28 3.28 -13.17
C MET A 488 11.61 1.88 -13.72
N ARG A 489 10.84 1.39 -14.69
CA ARG A 489 11.06 0.07 -15.32
C ARG A 489 12.36 -0.02 -16.12
N SER A 490 12.82 1.11 -16.66
CA SER A 490 13.92 1.23 -17.61
C SER A 490 14.59 2.59 -17.49
N LEU A 491 15.75 2.76 -18.14
CA LEU A 491 16.42 4.05 -18.23
C LEU A 491 15.60 5.05 -19.04
N ILE A 492 15.53 6.29 -18.55
CA ILE A 492 15.02 7.47 -19.23
C ILE A 492 16.03 7.91 -20.30
N GLN A 493 15.55 8.08 -21.52
CA GLN A 493 16.29 8.59 -22.67
C GLN A 493 15.59 9.88 -23.16
N PRO A 494 16.10 11.07 -22.79
CA PRO A 494 15.50 12.34 -23.22
C PRO A 494 15.69 12.54 -24.73
N ALA A 495 14.60 12.77 -25.46
CA ALA A 495 14.68 13.01 -26.90
C ALA A 495 15.47 14.30 -27.22
N ASP A 496 16.39 14.21 -28.19
CA ASP A 496 17.22 15.31 -28.68
C ASP A 496 16.86 15.73 -30.12
N LYS A 497 16.39 14.79 -30.94
CA LYS A 497 16.03 14.96 -32.37
C LYS A 497 14.53 15.00 -32.62
N THR A 498 14.11 15.68 -33.68
CA THR A 498 12.74 15.63 -34.22
C THR A 498 12.44 14.30 -34.92
N MET A 499 11.16 14.00 -35.16
CA MET A 499 10.76 12.83 -35.96
C MET A 499 11.37 12.86 -37.36
N PHE A 500 11.50 14.05 -37.97
CA PHE A 500 12.15 14.21 -39.28
C PHE A 500 13.61 13.75 -39.26
N GLU A 501 14.40 14.24 -38.30
CA GLU A 501 15.82 13.91 -38.17
C GLU A 501 16.03 12.41 -37.89
N LEU A 502 15.23 11.80 -37.01
CA LEU A 502 15.30 10.36 -36.75
C LEU A 502 15.02 9.48 -37.99
N LEU A 503 14.08 9.89 -38.85
CA LEU A 503 13.74 9.16 -40.08
C LEU A 503 14.79 9.38 -41.20
N VAL A 504 15.44 10.55 -41.23
CA VAL A 504 16.54 10.84 -42.15
C VAL A 504 17.80 10.05 -41.76
N ASP A 505 18.18 10.05 -40.48
CA ASP A 505 19.38 9.39 -39.97
C ASP A 505 19.34 7.86 -40.10
N ASP A 506 18.18 7.24 -39.84
CA ASP A 506 17.99 5.79 -40.00
C ASP A 506 18.04 5.36 -41.48
N GLY A 507 17.62 6.25 -42.38
CA GLY A 507 17.78 6.07 -43.81
C GLY A 507 16.92 4.99 -44.48
N ARG A 508 16.10 4.22 -43.74
CA ARG A 508 15.16 3.22 -44.29
C ARG A 508 13.80 3.80 -44.70
N PHE A 509 13.66 5.13 -44.75
CA PHE A 509 12.37 5.82 -44.91
C PHE A 509 12.32 6.78 -46.13
N LYS A 510 13.18 6.58 -47.12
CA LYS A 510 13.37 7.53 -48.24
C LYS A 510 12.11 7.69 -49.11
N VAL A 511 11.38 6.59 -49.34
CA VAL A 511 10.11 6.58 -50.07
C VAL A 511 9.01 7.28 -49.26
N PHE A 512 8.91 6.98 -47.96
CA PHE A 512 7.94 7.64 -47.07
C PHE A 512 8.18 9.15 -46.99
N LEU A 513 9.42 9.60 -46.76
CA LEU A 513 9.77 11.01 -46.71
C LEU A 513 9.47 11.74 -48.03
N SER A 514 9.77 11.12 -49.19
CA SER A 514 9.42 11.71 -50.50
C SER A 514 7.91 11.73 -50.78
N LEU A 515 7.12 10.84 -50.18
CA LEU A 515 5.65 10.89 -50.24
C LEU A 515 5.09 12.00 -49.33
N MET A 516 5.64 12.17 -48.13
CA MET A 516 5.31 13.26 -47.20
C MET A 516 5.59 14.64 -47.82
N GLU A 517 6.76 14.82 -48.42
CA GLU A 517 7.13 16.02 -49.21
C GLU A 517 6.11 16.27 -50.34
N THR A 518 5.78 15.24 -51.13
CA THR A 518 4.83 15.40 -52.26
C THR A 518 3.42 15.76 -51.80
N ALA A 519 3.00 15.30 -50.62
CA ALA A 519 1.70 15.63 -50.05
C ALA A 519 1.64 17.05 -49.45
N GLY A 520 2.78 17.69 -49.20
CA GLY A 520 2.91 18.92 -48.41
C GLY A 520 2.70 18.67 -46.91
N LEU A 521 3.27 17.56 -46.41
CA LEU A 521 3.13 17.12 -45.01
C LEU A 521 4.48 17.01 -44.27
N ASP A 522 5.61 17.29 -44.91
CA ASP A 522 6.95 17.14 -44.32
C ASP A 522 7.18 18.03 -43.08
N GLU A 523 6.55 19.20 -43.03
CA GLU A 523 6.53 20.05 -41.82
C GLU A 523 5.89 19.37 -40.60
N LEU A 524 5.02 18.36 -40.78
CA LEU A 524 4.42 17.61 -39.66
C LEU A 524 5.46 16.83 -38.85
N LEU A 525 6.54 16.41 -39.52
CA LEU A 525 7.66 15.71 -38.89
C LEU A 525 8.63 16.66 -38.16
N LYS A 526 8.52 17.98 -38.41
CA LYS A 526 9.43 19.03 -37.89
C LYS A 526 8.77 19.91 -36.83
N GLN A 527 7.48 20.23 -36.99
CA GLN A 527 6.76 21.16 -36.11
C GLN A 527 6.64 20.61 -34.68
N LYS A 528 6.58 21.50 -33.69
CA LYS A 528 6.37 21.13 -32.28
C LYS A 528 4.97 20.53 -32.09
N GLY A 529 4.86 19.57 -31.18
CA GLY A 529 3.62 18.88 -30.84
C GLY A 529 3.88 17.63 -30.01
N SER A 530 2.85 16.79 -29.91
CA SER A 530 2.88 15.51 -29.18
C SER A 530 2.37 14.38 -30.08
N TYR A 531 3.02 14.17 -31.22
CA TYR A 531 2.54 13.25 -32.23
C TYR A 531 2.98 11.79 -32.00
N THR A 532 2.20 10.85 -32.50
CA THR A 532 2.68 9.48 -32.79
C THR A 532 2.72 9.30 -34.30
N VAL A 533 3.83 8.80 -34.84
CA VAL A 533 3.93 8.39 -36.26
C VAL A 533 4.29 6.92 -36.41
N PHE A 534 3.51 6.20 -37.21
CA PHE A 534 3.79 4.84 -37.64
C PHE A 534 4.50 4.91 -39.01
N ALA A 535 5.82 4.98 -39.02
CA ALA A 535 6.62 5.21 -40.22
C ALA A 535 6.81 3.90 -41.03
N PRO A 536 6.28 3.80 -42.27
CA PRO A 536 6.53 2.65 -43.14
C PRO A 536 7.94 2.69 -43.74
N THR A 537 8.70 1.61 -43.59
CA THR A 537 10.02 1.46 -44.23
C THR A 537 9.92 1.36 -45.76
N ASP A 538 11.03 1.59 -46.47
CA ASP A 538 11.12 1.49 -47.93
C ASP A 538 10.66 0.09 -48.43
N ASP A 539 10.94 -0.97 -47.68
CA ASP A 539 10.44 -2.35 -47.89
C ASP A 539 8.90 -2.41 -48.04
N ALA A 540 8.15 -1.57 -47.31
CA ALA A 540 6.69 -1.54 -47.37
C ALA A 540 6.17 -1.09 -48.75
N PHE A 541 7.03 -0.46 -49.57
CA PHE A 541 6.74 0.03 -50.91
C PHE A 541 7.41 -0.80 -52.02
N GLU A 542 8.21 -1.83 -51.70
CA GLU A 542 8.98 -2.63 -52.68
C GLU A 542 8.10 -3.21 -53.81
N ALA A 543 6.85 -3.57 -53.49
CA ALA A 543 5.89 -4.08 -54.46
C ALA A 543 5.40 -3.07 -55.51
N LEU A 544 5.85 -1.81 -55.47
CA LEU A 544 5.44 -0.74 -56.37
C LEU A 544 6.47 -0.45 -57.47
N THR A 545 6.01 -0.40 -58.71
CA THR A 545 6.78 0.15 -59.82
C THR A 545 6.81 1.68 -59.77
N LYS A 546 7.75 2.30 -60.50
CA LYS A 546 7.77 3.76 -60.70
C LYS A 546 6.45 4.33 -61.22
N LYS A 547 5.68 3.56 -62.00
CA LYS A 547 4.33 3.94 -62.47
C LYS A 547 3.30 3.93 -61.35
N ASP A 548 3.37 2.95 -60.44
CA ASP A 548 2.46 2.86 -59.30
C ASP A 548 2.70 4.01 -58.30
N ILE A 549 3.97 4.33 -58.04
CA ILE A 549 4.35 5.50 -57.20
C ILE A 549 3.91 6.80 -57.85
N ALA A 550 4.10 6.97 -59.17
CA ALA A 550 3.59 8.14 -59.90
C ALA A 550 2.06 8.25 -59.86
N LEU A 551 1.33 7.13 -59.81
CA LEU A 551 -0.13 7.13 -59.66
C LEU A 551 -0.57 7.62 -58.28
N LEU A 552 0.09 7.17 -57.21
CA LEU A 552 -0.15 7.65 -55.84
C LEU A 552 0.16 9.15 -55.70
N LYS A 553 1.29 9.60 -56.26
CA LYS A 553 1.67 11.02 -56.29
C LYS A 553 0.72 11.88 -57.15
N GLY A 554 -0.03 11.27 -58.06
CA GLY A 554 -1.03 11.93 -58.91
C GLY A 554 -2.42 12.13 -58.26
N ASP A 555 -2.66 11.62 -57.06
CA ASP A 555 -3.93 11.77 -56.33
C ASP A 555 -3.64 12.29 -54.91
N LEU A 556 -3.45 13.61 -54.79
CA LEU A 556 -3.02 14.25 -53.54
C LEU A 556 -4.00 14.05 -52.38
N ASN A 557 -5.31 13.93 -52.65
CA ASN A 557 -6.29 13.68 -51.61
C ASN A 557 -6.21 12.23 -51.11
N ALA A 558 -6.07 11.25 -52.02
CA ALA A 558 -5.77 9.87 -51.61
C ALA A 558 -4.46 9.79 -50.81
N LEU A 559 -3.39 10.43 -51.31
CA LEU A 559 -2.07 10.40 -50.68
C LEU A 559 -2.06 11.02 -49.28
N ARG A 560 -2.65 12.22 -49.12
CA ARG A 560 -2.82 12.86 -47.78
C ARG A 560 -3.62 12.00 -46.84
N THR A 561 -4.72 11.40 -47.32
CA THR A 561 -5.57 10.50 -46.53
C THR A 561 -4.78 9.29 -46.02
N ILE A 562 -4.01 8.64 -46.89
CA ILE A 562 -3.18 7.48 -46.51
C ILE A 562 -2.10 7.90 -45.50
N LEU A 563 -1.36 8.98 -45.78
CA LEU A 563 -0.26 9.42 -44.92
C LEU A 563 -0.76 9.88 -43.54
N LEU A 564 -1.81 10.69 -43.47
CA LEU A 564 -2.37 11.17 -42.19
C LEU A 564 -3.01 10.05 -41.35
N TYR A 565 -3.37 8.91 -41.94
CA TYR A 565 -3.78 7.73 -41.19
C TYR A 565 -2.61 7.06 -40.42
N HIS A 566 -1.35 7.39 -40.75
CA HIS A 566 -0.18 6.93 -40.00
C HIS A 566 0.20 7.86 -38.83
N PHE A 567 -0.52 8.97 -38.62
CA PHE A 567 -0.26 9.95 -37.57
C PHE A 567 -1.41 10.03 -36.56
N SER A 568 -1.08 10.36 -35.31
CA SER A 568 -2.03 10.78 -34.26
C SER A 568 -1.48 11.99 -33.50
N ASP A 569 -2.36 12.77 -32.89
CA ASP A 569 -2.09 13.97 -32.08
C ASP A 569 -1.77 13.69 -30.61
N TRP A 570 -1.58 12.42 -30.24
CA TRP A 570 -1.15 11.99 -28.90
C TRP A 570 0.09 11.10 -28.93
N ILE A 571 0.91 11.10 -27.87
CA ILE A 571 2.10 10.25 -27.72
C ILE A 571 1.70 8.90 -27.12
N LEU A 572 1.91 7.83 -27.88
CA LEU A 572 1.62 6.46 -27.49
C LEU A 572 2.89 5.61 -27.47
N ILE A 573 3.28 5.13 -26.30
CA ILE A 573 4.43 4.22 -26.11
C ILE A 573 3.98 2.84 -25.61
N ASN A 574 4.73 1.79 -25.94
CA ASN A 574 4.44 0.40 -25.60
C ASN A 574 4.28 0.20 -24.08
N GLY A 575 5.14 0.87 -23.30
CA GLY A 575 5.11 0.80 -21.84
C GLY A 575 3.82 1.35 -21.21
N GLY A 576 3.11 2.23 -21.90
CA GLY A 576 1.83 2.82 -21.49
C GLY A 576 0.60 1.99 -21.86
N LEU A 577 0.75 0.95 -22.71
CA LEU A 577 -0.36 0.12 -23.17
C LEU A 577 -0.69 -1.00 -22.17
N GLU A 578 -1.98 -1.16 -21.86
CA GLU A 578 -2.47 -2.31 -21.12
C GLU A 578 -2.37 -3.59 -21.98
N ARG A 579 -1.60 -4.59 -21.49
CA ARG A 579 -1.29 -5.81 -22.23
C ARG A 579 -2.55 -6.58 -22.60
N GLY A 580 -2.68 -6.93 -23.88
CA GLY A 580 -3.82 -7.68 -24.41
C GLY A 580 -5.07 -6.83 -24.71
N VAL A 581 -5.11 -5.55 -24.34
CA VAL A 581 -6.24 -4.64 -24.61
C VAL A 581 -6.06 -3.96 -25.96
N THR A 582 -7.12 -3.93 -26.77
CA THR A 582 -7.17 -3.10 -27.99
C THR A 582 -7.60 -1.69 -27.61
N ASN A 583 -6.71 -0.74 -27.84
CA ASN A 583 -6.91 0.70 -27.68
C ASN A 583 -7.32 1.29 -29.04
N LEU A 584 -8.15 2.32 -29.03
CA LEU A 584 -8.53 3.06 -30.24
C LEU A 584 -7.82 4.42 -30.21
N LEU A 585 -6.89 4.62 -31.15
CA LEU A 585 -6.14 5.86 -31.31
C LEU A 585 -6.68 6.61 -32.53
N THR A 586 -7.23 7.81 -32.34
CA THR A 586 -7.71 8.65 -33.45
C THR A 586 -6.52 9.06 -34.31
N SER A 587 -6.61 8.86 -35.63
CA SER A 587 -5.58 9.36 -36.56
C SER A 587 -5.87 10.79 -37.01
N LEU A 588 -4.87 11.50 -37.55
CA LEU A 588 -5.06 12.82 -38.18
C LEU A 588 -5.92 12.77 -39.46
N GLN A 589 -6.16 11.57 -40.02
CA GLN A 589 -7.14 11.35 -41.09
C GLN A 589 -8.57 11.21 -40.57
N GLY A 590 -8.76 10.89 -39.28
CA GLY A 590 -10.05 10.84 -38.59
C GLY A 590 -10.60 9.44 -38.30
N ASN A 591 -10.21 8.38 -39.05
CA ASN A 591 -10.52 7.02 -38.65
C ASN A 591 -9.57 6.56 -37.53
N ASN A 592 -10.04 5.61 -36.71
CA ASN A 592 -9.24 5.05 -35.61
C ASN A 592 -8.22 4.01 -36.09
N LEU A 593 -7.09 3.96 -35.41
CA LEU A 593 -6.11 2.88 -35.42
C LEU A 593 -6.38 1.95 -34.23
N GLN A 594 -6.38 0.63 -34.46
CA GLN A 594 -6.54 -0.38 -33.42
C GLN A 594 -5.18 -0.79 -32.88
N VAL A 595 -4.80 -0.31 -31.69
CA VAL A 595 -3.47 -0.48 -31.10
C VAL A 595 -3.48 -1.47 -29.94
N LYS A 596 -2.62 -2.49 -29.98
CA LYS A 596 -2.60 -3.56 -28.98
C LYS A 596 -1.17 -3.97 -28.62
N SER A 597 -0.80 -3.98 -27.34
CA SER A 597 0.47 -4.59 -26.90
C SER A 597 0.29 -6.08 -26.60
N VAL A 598 1.10 -6.93 -27.23
CA VAL A 598 1.10 -8.40 -27.05
C VAL A 598 2.55 -8.86 -26.98
N ASN A 599 2.92 -9.65 -25.97
CA ASN A 599 4.28 -10.17 -25.76
C ASN A 599 5.39 -9.09 -25.84
N ASN A 600 5.07 -7.86 -25.43
CA ASN A 600 5.94 -6.69 -25.50
C ASN A 600 6.23 -6.14 -26.92
N SER A 601 5.48 -6.57 -27.94
CA SER A 601 5.41 -5.93 -29.27
C SER A 601 4.10 -5.16 -29.43
N ILE A 602 4.12 -4.03 -30.16
CA ILE A 602 2.90 -3.30 -30.52
C ILE A 602 2.34 -3.89 -31.83
N TYR A 603 1.02 -3.99 -31.92
CA TYR A 603 0.29 -4.31 -33.15
C TYR A 603 -0.69 -3.18 -33.48
N ILE A 604 -0.73 -2.77 -34.76
CA ILE A 604 -1.57 -1.70 -35.31
C ILE A 604 -2.43 -2.28 -36.42
N ASN A 605 -3.75 -2.34 -36.23
CA ASN A 605 -4.68 -3.01 -37.16
C ASN A 605 -4.28 -4.47 -37.50
N SER A 606 -3.60 -5.16 -36.58
CA SER A 606 -2.96 -6.48 -36.73
C SER A 606 -1.62 -6.52 -37.49
N VAL A 607 -1.09 -5.38 -37.95
CA VAL A 607 0.31 -5.24 -38.43
C VAL A 607 1.24 -5.14 -37.22
N GLU A 608 2.34 -5.89 -37.20
CA GLU A 608 3.35 -5.81 -36.14
C GLU A 608 4.27 -4.58 -36.30
N VAL A 609 4.60 -3.95 -35.18
CA VAL A 609 5.63 -2.91 -35.03
C VAL A 609 6.92 -3.58 -34.54
N PRO A 610 7.88 -3.91 -35.42
CA PRO A 610 9.14 -4.56 -35.03
C PRO A 610 10.08 -3.67 -34.20
N GLU A 611 10.01 -2.35 -34.37
CA GLU A 611 10.81 -1.38 -33.63
C GLU A 611 9.91 -0.21 -33.23
N GLY A 612 9.76 0.04 -31.92
CA GLY A 612 8.85 1.07 -31.38
C GLY A 612 9.54 1.99 -30.38
N ASP A 613 8.76 2.90 -29.79
CA ASP A 613 9.16 3.79 -28.69
C ASP A 613 10.39 4.68 -28.98
N ARG A 614 10.70 4.97 -30.26
CA ARG A 614 11.77 5.89 -30.65
C ARG A 614 11.33 7.33 -30.38
N MET A 615 11.68 7.85 -29.20
CA MET A 615 11.26 9.18 -28.73
C MET A 615 11.87 10.31 -29.57
N ALA A 616 11.03 11.26 -29.97
CA ALA A 616 11.41 12.48 -30.68
C ALA A 616 10.98 13.73 -29.89
N THR A 617 11.65 14.87 -30.07
CA THR A 617 11.33 16.13 -29.38
C THR A 617 9.90 16.62 -29.64
N ASN A 618 9.30 16.22 -30.75
CA ASN A 618 7.93 16.53 -31.16
C ASN A 618 6.98 15.31 -31.23
N GLY A 619 7.39 14.13 -30.76
CA GLY A 619 6.54 12.94 -30.80
C GLY A 619 7.21 11.61 -30.44
N VAL A 620 6.71 10.52 -31.01
CA VAL A 620 7.31 9.18 -30.98
C VAL A 620 7.16 8.50 -32.34
N VAL A 621 8.23 7.81 -32.77
CA VAL A 621 8.27 7.05 -34.02
C VAL A 621 8.15 5.55 -33.73
N HIS A 622 7.22 4.90 -34.43
CA HIS A 622 7.08 3.44 -34.50
C HIS A 622 7.34 2.98 -35.93
N VAL A 623 8.21 2.00 -36.12
CA VAL A 623 8.57 1.49 -37.44
C VAL A 623 7.56 0.41 -37.84
N VAL A 624 6.98 0.50 -39.04
CA VAL A 624 6.08 -0.53 -39.59
C VAL A 624 6.57 -1.04 -40.95
N LYS A 625 6.31 -2.33 -41.23
CA LYS A 625 6.68 -2.99 -42.50
C LYS A 625 5.56 -2.96 -43.55
N ASN A 626 4.44 -2.29 -43.25
CA ASN A 626 3.28 -2.19 -44.14
C ASN A 626 2.71 -0.77 -44.09
N VAL A 627 2.21 -0.30 -45.24
CA VAL A 627 1.41 0.93 -45.31
C VAL A 627 0.05 0.67 -44.65
N LEU A 628 -0.27 1.47 -43.64
CA LEU A 628 -1.54 1.44 -42.93
C LEU A 628 -2.65 2.10 -43.76
N TYR A 629 -3.85 1.53 -43.66
CA TYR A 629 -5.05 2.01 -44.35
C TYR A 629 -6.32 1.72 -43.53
N PRO A 630 -7.32 2.61 -43.49
CA PRO A 630 -8.55 2.36 -42.73
C PRO A 630 -9.45 1.36 -43.46
N ALA A 631 -9.81 0.26 -42.80
CA ALA A 631 -10.57 -0.84 -43.42
C ALA A 631 -11.99 -0.46 -43.89
N GLU A 632 -12.56 0.62 -43.34
CA GLU A 632 -13.88 1.12 -43.69
C GLU A 632 -13.86 2.05 -44.92
N LEU A 633 -12.69 2.57 -45.28
CA LEU A 633 -12.53 3.61 -46.28
C LEU A 633 -12.50 3.00 -47.70
N PRO A 634 -13.39 3.42 -48.62
CA PRO A 634 -13.42 2.84 -49.95
C PRO A 634 -12.43 3.50 -50.93
N VAL A 635 -12.29 2.89 -52.09
CA VAL A 635 -11.58 3.43 -53.27
C VAL A 635 -12.57 3.50 -54.43
N GLY A 636 -12.67 4.64 -55.12
CA GLY A 636 -13.54 4.78 -56.30
C GLY A 636 -12.84 4.69 -57.65
N ARG A 637 -11.50 4.60 -57.64
CA ARG A 637 -10.61 4.51 -58.80
C ARG A 637 -9.98 3.12 -58.91
N GLN A 638 -10.23 2.42 -60.02
CA GLN A 638 -9.81 1.02 -60.19
C GLN A 638 -8.30 0.87 -60.41
N ASP A 639 -7.66 1.88 -61.00
CA ASP A 639 -6.20 1.99 -61.13
C ASP A 639 -5.53 2.21 -59.76
N LEU A 640 -6.08 3.11 -58.93
CA LEU A 640 -5.63 3.33 -57.56
C LEU A 640 -5.85 2.09 -56.68
N LEU A 641 -6.98 1.41 -56.80
CA LEU A 641 -7.25 0.14 -56.10
C LEU A 641 -6.19 -0.92 -56.42
N ALA A 642 -5.78 -1.03 -57.69
CA ALA A 642 -4.74 -1.97 -58.11
C ALA A 642 -3.35 -1.63 -57.53
N VAL A 643 -3.08 -0.37 -57.20
CA VAL A 643 -1.86 0.04 -56.48
C VAL A 643 -1.98 -0.24 -54.98
N LEU A 644 -3.08 0.15 -54.35
CA LEU A 644 -3.28 -0.03 -52.90
C LEU A 644 -3.31 -1.52 -52.51
N THR A 645 -3.85 -2.39 -53.36
CA THR A 645 -3.85 -3.85 -53.16
C THR A 645 -2.44 -4.47 -53.21
N LYS A 646 -1.43 -3.79 -53.78
CA LYS A 646 -0.02 -4.23 -53.71
C LYS A 646 0.62 -3.93 -52.36
N LEU A 647 0.26 -2.80 -51.75
CA LEU A 647 0.77 -2.33 -50.46
C LEU A 647 0.09 -3.04 -49.28
N ILE A 648 -1.24 -3.06 -49.30
CA ILE A 648 -2.10 -3.38 -48.16
C ILE A 648 -2.59 -4.82 -48.33
N LYS A 649 -1.85 -5.76 -47.72
CA LYS A 649 -2.11 -7.21 -47.83
C LYS A 649 -2.89 -7.79 -46.64
N TYR A 650 -3.07 -7.02 -45.57
CA TYR A 650 -3.65 -7.48 -44.30
C TYR A 650 -5.17 -7.21 -44.15
N ILE A 651 -5.77 -6.46 -45.09
CA ILE A 651 -7.22 -6.21 -45.18
C ILE A 651 -7.68 -6.26 -46.65
N GLN A 652 -8.96 -6.52 -46.88
CA GLN A 652 -9.59 -6.35 -48.20
C GLN A 652 -10.08 -4.91 -48.36
N ILE A 653 -9.66 -4.24 -49.42
CA ILE A 653 -10.05 -2.85 -49.69
C ILE A 653 -11.39 -2.82 -50.43
N LYS A 654 -12.33 -2.01 -49.96
CA LYS A 654 -13.67 -1.87 -50.54
C LYS A 654 -13.65 -0.97 -51.78
N PHE A 655 -14.06 -1.48 -52.94
CA PHE A 655 -14.29 -0.65 -54.11
C PHE A 655 -15.71 -0.04 -54.10
N VAL A 656 -15.82 1.26 -54.37
CA VAL A 656 -17.10 1.98 -54.53
C VAL A 656 -16.97 2.96 -55.70
N SER A 657 -17.43 2.54 -56.89
CA SER A 657 -17.31 3.32 -58.13
C SER A 657 -17.77 4.78 -57.95
N GLY A 658 -16.90 5.72 -58.34
CA GLY A 658 -17.17 7.17 -58.23
C GLY A 658 -16.87 7.80 -56.87
N TYR A 659 -16.44 7.03 -55.86
CA TYR A 659 -15.96 7.60 -54.60
C TYR A 659 -14.67 8.42 -54.79
N SER A 660 -14.66 9.64 -54.26
CA SER A 660 -13.50 10.52 -54.20
C SER A 660 -13.08 10.79 -52.74
N TYR A 661 -11.78 10.96 -52.52
CA TYR A 661 -11.25 11.37 -51.22
C TYR A 661 -11.56 12.84 -50.98
N VAL A 662 -12.17 13.12 -49.82
CA VAL A 662 -12.40 14.48 -49.33
C VAL A 662 -11.06 15.18 -49.13
N GLU A 663 -10.97 16.46 -49.50
CA GLU A 663 -9.78 17.25 -49.18
C GLU A 663 -9.70 17.46 -47.67
N ILE A 664 -8.63 16.96 -47.05
CA ILE A 664 -8.36 17.18 -45.62
C ILE A 664 -7.73 18.57 -45.48
N PRO A 665 -8.38 19.53 -44.79
CA PRO A 665 -7.84 20.86 -44.63
C PRO A 665 -6.60 20.82 -43.75
N LEU A 666 -5.47 21.25 -44.29
CA LEU A 666 -4.16 21.27 -43.60
C LEU A 666 -4.04 22.44 -42.59
N SER A 667 -5.16 22.82 -41.96
CA SER A 667 -5.26 23.92 -40.99
C SER A 667 -4.73 23.58 -39.60
N PHE A 668 -4.32 22.32 -39.37
CA PHE A 668 -3.59 21.90 -38.18
C PHE A 668 -2.10 22.28 -38.22
N PHE A 669 -1.58 22.78 -39.34
CA PHE A 669 -0.27 23.41 -39.39
C PHE A 669 -0.32 24.82 -38.81
N SER A 670 0.57 25.10 -37.85
CA SER A 670 0.95 26.47 -37.55
C SER A 670 1.85 26.97 -38.69
N LYS A 671 1.23 27.57 -39.71
CA LYS A 671 1.98 28.33 -40.71
C LYS A 671 2.64 29.52 -40.01
N TYR A 672 3.97 29.52 -39.98
CA TYR A 672 4.72 30.73 -39.65
C TYR A 672 4.42 31.79 -40.72
N ASP A 673 3.82 32.91 -40.30
CA ASP A 673 3.63 34.08 -41.15
C ASP A 673 5.00 34.67 -41.51
N PHE A 674 5.50 34.31 -42.69
CA PHE A 674 6.65 34.96 -43.31
C PHE A 674 6.24 36.35 -43.81
N LEU A 675 6.08 37.28 -42.87
CA LEU A 675 5.71 38.66 -43.13
C LEU A 675 6.90 39.36 -43.81
N LEU A 676 6.88 39.29 -45.15
CA LEU A 676 7.98 39.69 -46.01
C LEU A 676 8.16 41.21 -45.97
N THR A 677 9.07 41.69 -45.11
CA THR A 677 9.35 43.12 -44.93
C THR A 677 10.05 43.71 -46.15
N LEU A 678 9.25 44.05 -47.16
CA LEU A 678 9.66 44.77 -48.36
C LEU A 678 10.01 46.22 -47.98
N ILE A 679 11.29 46.47 -47.68
CA ILE A 679 11.81 47.81 -47.36
C ILE A 679 11.82 48.66 -48.63
N VAL A 680 10.69 49.32 -48.91
CA VAL A 680 10.58 50.39 -49.89
C VAL A 680 10.79 51.73 -49.17
N PRO A 681 11.89 52.47 -49.43
CA PRO A 681 12.15 53.72 -48.74
C PRO A 681 11.25 54.83 -49.31
N GLN A 682 10.23 55.27 -48.55
CA GLN A 682 9.46 56.47 -48.91
C GLN A 682 9.95 57.72 -48.18
N SER A 683 10.20 58.76 -48.97
CA SER A 683 10.54 60.11 -48.52
C SER A 683 9.33 60.87 -47.97
N THR A 684 9.58 61.76 -47.03
CA THR A 684 8.57 62.65 -46.43
C THR A 684 7.84 63.55 -47.44
N LYS A 685 6.53 63.73 -47.25
CA LYS A 685 5.92 65.05 -46.93
C LYS A 685 4.44 64.96 -46.51
N MET A 686 4.00 66.02 -45.83
CA MET A 686 2.65 66.22 -45.30
C MET A 686 1.66 66.66 -46.40
N ILE A 687 0.34 66.54 -46.15
CA ILE A 687 -0.58 67.71 -46.05
C ILE A 687 -2.01 67.32 -45.60
N ARG A 688 -2.57 68.16 -44.70
CA ARG A 688 -3.98 68.42 -44.29
C ARG A 688 -5.06 67.32 -44.32
N VAL A 689 -5.72 67.19 -43.18
CA VAL A 689 -7.11 66.71 -43.02
C VAL A 689 -8.10 67.86 -43.28
N VAL A 690 -9.24 67.54 -43.91
CA VAL A 690 -10.54 68.22 -43.68
C VAL A 690 -11.62 67.12 -43.62
N GLU A 691 -12.55 67.29 -42.70
CA GLU A 691 -13.67 66.40 -42.35
C GLU A 691 -14.86 66.56 -43.35
N GLN A 692 -15.95 65.78 -43.43
CA GLN A 692 -16.55 64.59 -42.75
C GLN A 692 -17.73 64.11 -43.68
N PRO A 693 -18.72 63.26 -43.31
CA PRO A 693 -18.80 62.19 -42.30
C PRO A 693 -19.33 60.83 -42.82
N SER A 694 -19.18 59.74 -42.04
CA SER A 694 -20.32 58.97 -41.48
C SER A 694 -19.92 57.71 -40.67
N VAL A 695 -19.90 57.89 -39.34
CA VAL A 695 -20.39 56.97 -38.28
C VAL A 695 -20.39 55.44 -38.52
N THR A 696 -19.50 54.74 -37.79
CA THR A 696 -19.93 53.83 -36.68
C THR A 696 -18.75 53.57 -35.72
N THR A 697 -19.05 53.22 -34.46
CA THR A 697 -18.18 53.59 -33.33
C THR A 697 -17.52 52.41 -32.61
N PHE A 698 -16.22 52.53 -32.36
CA PHE A 698 -15.50 51.82 -31.29
C PHE A 698 -14.88 52.86 -30.34
N THR A 699 -14.97 52.66 -29.02
CA THR A 699 -14.07 53.37 -28.09
C THR A 699 -13.62 52.48 -26.93
N LYS A 700 -12.30 52.41 -26.79
CA LYS A 700 -11.52 51.85 -25.70
C LYS A 700 -11.57 52.79 -24.48
N ILE A 701 -11.44 52.25 -23.25
CA ILE A 701 -11.21 53.05 -22.03
C ILE A 701 -9.79 52.76 -21.51
N VAL A 702 -9.21 53.74 -20.81
CA VAL A 702 -7.81 53.76 -20.32
C VAL A 702 -7.80 53.87 -18.78
N GLU A 703 -6.64 53.61 -18.20
CA GLU A 703 -6.30 53.45 -16.78
C GLU A 703 -6.78 54.58 -15.84
N GLY A 704 -6.98 54.22 -14.57
CA GLY A 704 -7.17 55.16 -13.45
C GLY A 704 -6.90 54.50 -12.10
N GLN A 705 -6.17 55.18 -11.21
CA GLN A 705 -5.84 54.68 -9.87
C GLN A 705 -7.02 54.82 -8.89
N PRO A 706 -7.25 53.87 -7.96
CA PRO A 706 -8.17 54.06 -6.85
C PRO A 706 -7.48 54.72 -5.64
N THR A 707 -7.72 56.02 -5.42
CA THR A 707 -7.41 56.70 -4.15
C THR A 707 -8.65 56.74 -3.24
N ILE A 708 -8.43 56.61 -1.92
CA ILE A 708 -9.49 56.47 -0.91
C ILE A 708 -9.83 57.84 -0.30
N THR A 709 -11.11 58.23 -0.30
CA THR A 709 -11.64 59.12 0.76
C THR A 709 -13.14 58.94 1.03
N LYS A 710 -13.51 59.16 2.30
CA LYS A 710 -14.88 59.09 2.86
C LYS A 710 -15.81 60.18 2.31
N VAL A 711 -17.11 59.88 2.26
CA VAL A 711 -18.22 60.77 2.68
C VAL A 711 -19.26 59.92 3.43
N THR A 712 -20.15 60.54 4.18
CA THR A 712 -21.22 59.95 5.01
C THR A 712 -22.62 60.23 4.38
N GLU A 713 -23.81 60.08 4.97
CA GLU A 713 -24.27 59.91 6.37
C GLU A 713 -25.74 59.36 6.39
N VAL A 714 -26.18 58.73 7.50
CA VAL A 714 -27.50 58.91 8.22
C VAL A 714 -28.84 58.94 7.41
N ILE A 715 -29.96 58.27 7.80
CA ILE A 715 -30.32 57.33 8.90
C ILE A 715 -31.71 56.66 8.62
N GLU A 716 -32.15 55.73 9.50
CA GLU A 716 -33.53 55.17 9.67
C GLU A 716 -34.07 54.17 8.60
N THR A 717 -34.84 53.11 8.94
CA THR A 717 -35.55 52.73 10.18
C THR A 717 -35.38 51.23 10.56
N GLU A 718 -35.67 50.89 11.82
CA GLU A 718 -35.74 49.53 12.42
C GLU A 718 -37.23 49.05 12.56
N PRO A 719 -37.68 47.97 13.27
CA PRO A 719 -36.99 47.09 14.25
C PRO A 719 -37.26 45.55 14.21
N SER A 720 -36.46 44.80 14.99
CA SER A 720 -36.81 43.65 15.90
C SER A 720 -35.66 42.60 15.98
N VAL A 721 -34.73 42.64 16.95
CA VAL A 721 -34.80 42.39 18.42
C VAL A 721 -34.98 40.90 18.76
N SER A 722 -34.10 40.18 19.49
CA SER A 722 -32.91 40.50 20.32
C SER A 722 -31.79 39.43 20.11
N ARG A 723 -30.62 39.31 20.77
CA ARG A 723 -30.06 39.65 22.12
C ARG A 723 -28.50 39.82 21.98
N VAL A 724 -27.68 40.53 22.78
CA VAL A 724 -27.66 41.00 24.20
C VAL A 724 -27.28 39.88 25.20
N VAL A 725 -26.21 39.90 26.03
CA VAL A 725 -25.10 40.86 26.40
C VAL A 725 -24.11 40.09 27.34
N VAL A 726 -22.81 40.38 27.63
CA VAL A 726 -21.64 41.07 26.98
C VAL A 726 -20.36 40.89 27.86
N ALA A 727 -19.21 41.49 27.48
CA ALA A 727 -17.94 41.75 28.24
C ALA A 727 -16.81 40.68 28.24
N GLY A 728 -15.51 41.05 28.12
CA GLY A 728 -14.97 42.40 27.84
C GLY A 728 -13.43 42.56 27.66
N GLU A 729 -13.08 43.70 27.02
CA GLU A 729 -11.88 44.57 27.09
C GLU A 729 -10.41 44.16 26.75
N SER A 730 -9.81 45.01 25.89
CA SER A 730 -8.42 45.57 25.91
C SER A 730 -7.21 44.74 25.41
N THR A 731 -6.07 45.31 24.93
CA THR A 731 -5.81 46.48 24.02
C THR A 731 -4.37 46.44 23.42
N ARG A 732 -4.13 47.21 22.33
CA ARG A 732 -2.89 48.00 21.99
C ARG A 732 -1.62 47.38 21.32
N THR A 733 -1.44 47.72 20.02
CA THR A 733 -0.29 48.43 19.36
C THR A 733 1.16 47.85 19.31
N LYS A 734 2.10 48.24 18.39
CA LYS A 734 2.14 48.84 17.00
C LYS A 734 3.64 49.17 16.61
N VAL A 735 3.95 49.39 15.31
CA VAL A 735 5.21 49.99 14.72
C VAL A 735 6.40 48.99 14.72
N THR A 736 7.36 48.90 13.76
CA THR A 736 8.19 49.90 13.03
C THR A 736 8.75 49.30 11.72
N ARG A 737 8.45 49.82 10.50
CA ARG A 737 9.13 50.86 9.66
C ARG A 737 10.41 50.39 8.90
N VAL A 738 10.51 50.82 7.63
CA VAL A 738 11.53 50.50 6.59
C VAL A 738 12.48 51.69 6.34
N ILE A 739 13.70 51.48 5.78
CA ILE A 739 14.34 52.35 4.72
C ILE A 739 15.70 51.79 4.19
N GLU A 740 15.77 51.64 2.84
CA GLU A 740 16.86 51.84 1.84
C GLU A 740 18.34 51.42 2.02
N GLY A 741 19.01 51.03 0.91
CA GLY A 741 20.48 51.11 0.75
C GLY A 741 21.17 50.14 -0.24
N GLN A 742 21.52 50.56 -1.46
CA GLN A 742 22.54 49.95 -2.36
C GLN A 742 23.84 50.80 -2.33
N PRO A 743 25.01 50.47 -2.97
CA PRO A 743 25.35 49.34 -3.87
C PRO A 743 26.72 48.63 -3.57
N SER A 744 27.15 47.78 -4.53
CA SER A 744 28.43 47.04 -4.67
C SER A 744 29.70 47.92 -4.90
N PRO A 745 30.93 47.40 -5.25
CA PRO A 745 31.48 46.03 -5.27
C PRO A 745 32.93 45.91 -4.68
N LYS A 746 33.56 44.72 -4.71
CA LYS A 746 35.04 44.55 -4.88
C LYS A 746 35.47 43.16 -5.40
N LYS A 747 36.76 42.99 -5.71
CA LYS A 747 37.31 42.01 -6.69
C LYS A 747 38.76 41.59 -6.32
N VAL A 748 39.33 40.61 -7.04
CA VAL A 748 40.76 40.15 -7.03
C VAL A 748 41.18 39.43 -5.71
N THR A 749 42.11 38.45 -5.60
CA THR A 749 43.17 37.83 -6.45
C THR A 749 43.39 36.37 -5.98
N ARG A 750 43.46 35.29 -6.80
CA ARG A 750 44.62 34.74 -7.55
C ARG A 750 45.90 34.60 -6.65
N VAL A 751 46.53 33.43 -6.45
CA VAL A 751 47.55 32.79 -7.34
C VAL A 751 48.08 31.45 -6.72
N ILE A 752 48.17 30.36 -7.53
CA ILE A 752 49.30 29.37 -7.77
C ILE A 752 50.15 28.91 -6.53
N ASP A 753 50.49 27.62 -6.26
CA ASP A 753 51.21 26.63 -7.12
C ASP A 753 51.21 25.14 -6.61
N ARG A 754 51.76 24.23 -7.45
CA ARG A 754 52.43 22.92 -7.17
C ARG A 754 51.67 21.62 -6.78
N LYS A 755 51.63 20.71 -7.76
CA LYS A 755 51.77 19.23 -7.67
C LYS A 755 53.27 18.82 -7.66
N PRO A 756 53.65 17.52 -7.60
CA PRO A 756 53.17 16.38 -6.79
C PRO A 756 54.33 15.62 -6.09
N THR A 757 54.07 14.47 -5.46
CA THR A 757 55.07 13.38 -5.33
C THR A 757 54.40 12.00 -5.27
N ILE A 758 55.12 10.93 -5.61
CA ILE A 758 54.65 9.54 -5.71
C ILE A 758 55.53 8.65 -4.83
N THR A 759 54.94 7.61 -4.22
CA THR A 759 55.70 6.46 -3.68
C THR A 759 55.07 5.15 -4.18
N LYS A 760 55.88 4.14 -4.53
CA LYS A 760 55.43 2.93 -5.24
C LYS A 760 56.18 1.66 -4.80
N VAL A 761 55.44 0.65 -4.31
CA VAL A 761 55.87 -0.68 -3.78
C VAL A 761 54.66 -1.62 -4.02
N THR A 762 54.63 -2.77 -4.73
CA THR A 762 55.60 -3.68 -5.41
C THR A 762 56.55 -4.49 -4.50
N ARG A 763 56.64 -5.84 -4.54
CA ARG A 763 56.16 -6.88 -5.50
C ARG A 763 56.36 -8.32 -4.91
N VAL A 764 55.82 -9.37 -5.56
CA VAL A 764 56.24 -10.82 -5.58
C VAL A 764 55.69 -11.81 -4.52
N ILE A 765 54.68 -12.61 -4.95
CA ILE A 765 54.61 -14.09 -5.06
C ILE A 765 55.41 -14.99 -4.07
N SER A 766 54.70 -15.86 -3.35
CA SER A 766 54.98 -17.31 -3.23
C SER A 766 53.75 -18.05 -2.63
N GLY A 767 53.49 -19.34 -2.85
CA GLY A 767 54.11 -20.26 -3.82
C GLY A 767 54.48 -21.65 -3.28
N ALA A 768 53.50 -22.48 -2.89
CA ALA A 768 53.71 -23.92 -2.64
C ALA A 768 52.38 -24.71 -2.75
N SER A 769 52.47 -25.97 -3.20
CA SER A 769 51.37 -26.95 -3.26
C SER A 769 51.62 -28.09 -2.28
N THR A 770 50.58 -28.89 -1.99
CA THR A 770 50.72 -30.32 -1.65
C THR A 770 49.42 -31.06 -1.93
N ASP A 771 49.53 -32.23 -2.56
CA ASP A 771 48.41 -33.07 -2.99
C ASP A 771 47.96 -34.09 -1.92
N GLY A 772 46.79 -34.70 -2.13
CA GLY A 772 46.25 -35.80 -1.33
C GLY A 772 45.18 -36.56 -2.10
N GLU A 773 45.55 -37.71 -2.67
CA GLU A 773 44.73 -38.48 -3.62
C GLU A 773 43.70 -39.44 -2.96
N ARG A 774 43.00 -40.19 -3.84
CA ARG A 774 42.20 -41.43 -3.64
C ARG A 774 40.69 -41.24 -3.35
N GLU A 775 39.80 -42.07 -3.89
CA GLU A 775 39.95 -43.12 -4.93
C GLU A 775 38.64 -43.30 -5.73
N MET A 776 38.68 -44.06 -6.81
CA MET A 776 37.55 -44.27 -7.74
C MET A 776 37.07 -45.72 -7.72
N SER A 777 35.76 -45.94 -7.54
CA SER A 777 35.11 -47.24 -7.80
C SER A 777 33.64 -47.08 -8.18
N THR A 778 33.21 -47.78 -9.24
CA THR A 778 31.84 -47.81 -9.77
C THR A 778 31.08 -49.07 -9.32
N GLU A 779 29.75 -49.01 -9.17
CA GLU A 779 28.77 -49.74 -10.02
C GLU A 779 27.34 -49.84 -9.42
N THR A 780 26.35 -49.70 -10.32
CA THR A 780 24.96 -50.24 -10.38
C THR A 780 24.13 -50.64 -9.13
N GLY A 781 22.82 -50.30 -9.09
CA GLY A 781 21.92 -50.77 -8.00
C GLY A 781 20.42 -50.37 -7.96
N VAL A 782 19.78 -50.06 -9.09
CA VAL A 782 18.33 -49.75 -9.31
C VAL A 782 17.32 -49.88 -8.12
N SER A 783 16.63 -48.78 -7.76
CA SER A 783 15.23 -48.85 -7.25
C SER A 783 14.42 -47.53 -7.33
N LYS A 784 13.48 -47.47 -8.30
CA LYS A 784 12.16 -46.80 -8.27
C LYS A 784 12.01 -45.43 -7.55
N SER A 785 11.96 -44.35 -8.34
CA SER A 785 11.34 -43.07 -7.96
C SER A 785 9.92 -42.93 -8.54
N THR A 786 8.88 -43.07 -7.71
CA THR A 786 7.49 -42.74 -8.11
C THR A 786 7.28 -41.24 -8.15
N VAL A 787 7.21 -40.67 -9.35
CA VAL A 787 6.66 -39.32 -9.59
C VAL A 787 5.15 -39.40 -9.50
N ILE A 788 4.51 -38.49 -8.75
CA ILE A 788 3.05 -38.33 -8.71
C ILE A 788 2.71 -37.02 -9.40
N GLU A 789 1.95 -37.09 -10.49
CA GLU A 789 1.50 -35.94 -11.25
C GLU A 789 0.45 -35.13 -10.46
N PRO A 790 0.50 -33.78 -10.47
CA PRO A 790 -0.57 -32.96 -9.92
C PRO A 790 -1.82 -33.06 -10.81
N GLN A 791 -2.95 -33.48 -10.23
CA GLN A 791 -4.18 -33.73 -10.99
C GLN A 791 -4.77 -32.43 -11.56
N ILE A 792 -4.87 -32.36 -12.89
CA ILE A 792 -5.57 -31.29 -13.60
C ILE A 792 -7.08 -31.51 -13.45
N ILE A 793 -7.75 -30.61 -12.73
CA ILE A 793 -9.22 -30.51 -12.77
C ILE A 793 -9.61 -30.01 -14.16
N LYS A 794 -10.28 -30.85 -14.95
CA LYS A 794 -10.78 -30.47 -16.28
C LYS A 794 -11.80 -29.34 -16.15
N GLY A 795 -11.49 -28.19 -16.75
CA GLY A 795 -12.50 -27.20 -17.12
C GLY A 795 -13.48 -27.76 -18.18
N PRO A 796 -14.63 -27.10 -18.41
CA PRO A 796 -15.60 -27.54 -19.39
C PRO A 796 -15.01 -27.57 -20.82
N ASP A 797 -15.41 -28.58 -21.58
CA ASP A 797 -14.99 -28.78 -22.96
C ASP A 797 -15.81 -27.89 -23.92
N PHE A 798 -15.14 -26.91 -24.54
CA PHE A 798 -15.75 -25.95 -25.47
C PHE A 798 -15.72 -26.40 -26.93
N SER A 799 -15.31 -27.64 -27.25
CA SER A 799 -15.18 -28.17 -28.62
C SER A 799 -16.48 -28.29 -29.43
N LYS A 800 -17.62 -27.80 -28.93
CA LYS A 800 -18.95 -27.90 -29.55
C LYS A 800 -19.62 -26.57 -29.91
N PHE A 801 -18.89 -25.45 -29.93
CA PHE A 801 -19.41 -24.16 -30.38
C PHE A 801 -19.08 -23.89 -31.86
N THR A 802 -19.88 -24.44 -32.77
CA THR A 802 -19.81 -24.14 -34.20
C THR A 802 -20.68 -22.92 -34.56
N ASN A 803 -20.03 -21.79 -34.81
CA ASN A 803 -20.53 -20.57 -35.48
C ASN A 803 -21.84 -19.94 -34.97
N PHE A 804 -21.73 -18.81 -34.26
CA PHE A 804 -22.83 -17.85 -34.13
C PHE A 804 -23.01 -17.05 -35.42
N ARG A 805 -24.00 -17.41 -36.26
CA ARG A 805 -24.53 -16.49 -37.30
C ARG A 805 -26.03 -16.60 -37.58
N ASP A 806 -26.67 -17.75 -37.34
CA ASP A 806 -28.00 -18.04 -37.91
C ASP A 806 -29.17 -18.13 -36.90
N ASN A 807 -29.04 -17.64 -35.66
CA ASN A 807 -30.18 -17.54 -34.73
C ASN A 807 -30.08 -16.37 -33.71
N PRO A 808 -30.76 -15.23 -33.94
CA PRO A 808 -30.80 -14.12 -32.99
C PRO A 808 -31.53 -14.38 -31.67
N ALA A 809 -32.41 -15.39 -31.59
CA ALA A 809 -33.29 -15.58 -30.42
C ALA A 809 -32.52 -16.03 -29.17
N LEU A 810 -31.48 -16.86 -29.35
CA LEU A 810 -30.68 -17.42 -28.25
C LEU A 810 -29.93 -16.35 -27.43
N VAL A 811 -29.60 -15.21 -28.04
CA VAL A 811 -28.87 -14.11 -27.37
C VAL A 811 -29.73 -13.50 -26.26
N ASN A 812 -31.03 -13.34 -26.48
CA ASN A 812 -31.95 -12.77 -25.49
C ASN A 812 -32.22 -13.75 -24.34
N GLU A 813 -32.35 -15.04 -24.63
CA GLU A 813 -32.60 -16.09 -23.63
C GLU A 813 -31.39 -16.30 -22.70
N GLU A 814 -30.17 -16.37 -23.24
CA GLU A 814 -28.94 -16.40 -22.43
C GLU A 814 -28.70 -15.07 -21.68
N SER A 815 -29.03 -13.92 -22.28
CA SER A 815 -28.90 -12.62 -21.60
C SER A 815 -29.84 -12.48 -20.40
N GLU A 816 -31.11 -12.94 -20.50
CA GLU A 816 -31.99 -13.05 -19.34
C GLU A 816 -31.43 -14.00 -18.28
N ARG A 817 -30.89 -15.15 -18.69
CA ARG A 817 -30.34 -16.18 -17.79
C ARG A 817 -29.13 -15.68 -17.01
N ILE A 818 -28.22 -14.96 -17.69
CA ILE A 818 -27.06 -14.30 -17.08
C ILE A 818 -27.51 -13.14 -16.18
N THR A 819 -28.52 -12.37 -16.60
CA THR A 819 -29.09 -11.28 -15.76
C THR A 819 -29.69 -11.84 -14.47
N LYS A 820 -30.41 -12.98 -14.53
CA LYS A 820 -30.95 -13.69 -13.35
C LYS A 820 -29.83 -14.21 -12.43
N LEU A 821 -28.71 -14.70 -12.99
CA LEU A 821 -27.52 -15.08 -12.21
C LEU A 821 -26.83 -13.87 -11.54
N ILE A 822 -26.73 -12.72 -12.22
CA ILE A 822 -26.15 -11.50 -11.67
C ILE A 822 -27.03 -10.91 -10.56
N GLN A 823 -28.36 -10.94 -10.72
CA GLN A 823 -29.32 -10.53 -9.68
C GLN A 823 -29.27 -11.46 -8.47
N ALA A 824 -29.08 -12.77 -8.66
CA ALA A 824 -28.83 -13.71 -7.56
C ALA A 824 -27.47 -13.50 -6.86
N GLY A 825 -26.50 -12.84 -7.52
CA GLY A 825 -25.14 -12.61 -7.03
C GLY A 825 -24.87 -11.29 -6.29
N ARG A 826 -25.83 -10.36 -6.21
CA ARG A 826 -25.66 -9.05 -5.55
C ARG A 826 -26.75 -8.77 -4.51
N GLY A 827 -26.51 -9.21 -3.27
CA GLY A 827 -27.51 -9.22 -2.19
C GLY A 827 -26.99 -8.95 -0.77
N GLY A 828 -26.06 -7.99 -0.59
CA GLY A 828 -25.84 -7.30 0.69
C GLY A 828 -25.02 -8.00 1.78
N PHE A 829 -23.82 -7.47 2.06
CA PHE A 829 -23.21 -7.51 3.39
C PHE A 829 -23.53 -6.19 4.11
N ALA A 830 -24.60 -6.17 4.90
CA ALA A 830 -24.92 -5.09 5.84
C ALA A 830 -25.74 -5.62 7.03
N ALA A 831 -25.50 -5.04 8.21
CA ALA A 831 -26.08 -5.30 9.52
C ALA A 831 -27.33 -6.21 9.61
N ALA A 832 -27.20 -7.34 10.32
CA ALA A 832 -28.31 -8.25 10.66
C ALA A 832 -28.51 -8.36 12.18
N ASN A 833 -29.18 -7.38 12.79
CA ASN A 833 -29.87 -7.61 14.07
C ASN A 833 -30.93 -8.71 13.87
N ARG A 834 -31.00 -9.70 14.77
CA ARG A 834 -32.02 -10.76 14.72
C ARG A 834 -32.60 -11.11 16.09
N VAL A 835 -33.89 -10.83 16.22
CA VAL A 835 -34.86 -11.57 17.05
C VAL A 835 -36.11 -11.81 16.19
N PRO A 836 -37.03 -12.74 16.50
CA PRO A 836 -37.10 -13.94 15.67
C PRO A 836 -38.43 -14.11 14.90
N ALA A 837 -38.35 -14.75 13.73
CA ALA A 837 -39.52 -15.18 12.99
C ALA A 837 -39.98 -16.58 13.44
N GLY A 838 -41.10 -16.66 14.15
CA GLY A 838 -41.71 -17.92 14.57
C GLY A 838 -43.21 -17.78 14.78
N MET A 839 -44.00 -17.93 13.72
CA MET A 839 -45.47 -17.82 13.80
C MET A 839 -46.17 -19.05 13.24
N ARG A 840 -46.92 -19.75 14.11
CA ARG A 840 -47.83 -20.85 13.72
C ARG A 840 -49.11 -20.29 13.10
N ARG A 841 -49.79 -21.12 12.29
CA ARG A 841 -51.13 -20.81 11.71
C ARG A 841 -52.16 -20.50 12.80
N ALA A 842 -52.96 -19.46 12.61
CA ALA A 842 -54.24 -19.24 13.31
C ALA A 842 -55.28 -18.59 12.37
N ARG A 843 -56.57 -18.71 12.73
CA ARG A 843 -57.77 -18.44 11.90
C ARG A 843 -58.04 -16.96 11.60
N LEU A 844 -58.90 -16.74 10.59
CA LEU A 844 -59.60 -15.47 10.33
C LEU A 844 -60.47 -15.02 11.50
N VAL A 845 -60.52 -13.70 11.74
CA VAL A 845 -61.71 -12.96 12.22
C VAL A 845 -61.83 -11.66 11.40
N ARG A 846 -63.03 -11.11 11.25
CA ARG A 846 -63.30 -9.89 10.45
C ARG A 846 -62.93 -8.59 11.19
N ARG A 847 -62.70 -7.52 10.42
CA ARG A 847 -62.60 -6.11 10.90
C ARG A 847 -63.82 -5.71 11.74
N HIS A 848 -63.64 -4.81 12.71
CA HIS A 848 -64.44 -3.58 12.79
C HIS A 848 -63.77 -2.46 13.61
N HIS A 849 -63.74 -1.26 13.02
CA HIS A 849 -63.72 0.10 13.59
C HIS A 849 -62.60 0.65 14.52
N LYS A 850 -62.42 1.96 14.35
CA LYS A 850 -61.66 3.01 15.08
C LYS A 850 -62.56 3.62 16.19
N PRO A 851 -62.13 4.63 17.00
CA PRO A 851 -60.83 5.32 17.10
C PRO A 851 -60.28 5.43 18.56
N THR A 852 -59.21 6.23 18.75
CA THR A 852 -58.81 7.09 19.92
C THR A 852 -59.22 6.71 21.35
N GLU A 853 -58.37 6.89 22.36
CA GLU A 853 -57.29 7.90 22.50
C GLU A 853 -55.85 7.35 22.42
#